data_AF-A0AAP9ESQ0-F1
#
_entry.id   AF-A0AAP9ESQ0-F1
#
_cell.length_a   1.000
_cell.length_b   1.000
_cell.length_c   1.000
_cell.angle_alpha   90.00
_cell.angle_beta   90.00
_cell.angle_gamma   90.00
#
_symmetry.space_group_name_H-M   'P 1'
#
loop_
_entity.id
_entity.type
_entity.pdbx_description
1 polymer ?
#
loop_
_entity_poly.entity_id
_entity_poly.type
_entity_poly.pdbx_seq_one_letter_code
_entity_poly.pdbx_strand_id
1 'polypeptide(L)'
;MLADTLTRSLVDVLERPDLRVVAAGLMPELDISLTQPFQLGENLPEHRASPAGQACLKLGEPCLRNPALAPTFLRQAVELFRLLHAGADARLASFAAARVAALFHGLDTNASCPLPTELALCADGVPDSETLLDIWESLKLLLPEAPVFTTEDAQRLQPILVRLWPVMAPAETLMSSGGDSRLAVDPETGLNRYSCSHRPRPWAVSFGSSTASSLSERGFGGAEAARCAMMNALLSKQDPDLVQETMVKNARAGIGRHYGLPENAVLLSASGTDCELAVLALVAAETERPVSSILLAPDETGSGVPLAACGRHFATDSACATLVGKGELIEGFSADTRLIGVTIRHPDGLSRAIEDINAECLEIARREVKAGRHVLMHRLDQSKTGLAAPDMETIAILRNELGEHFSVVVDACQARLSPSRVSEWVESGAMVMVTGSKFFTGPPFCGAILLPETLRRRLPSLSLPIGLKDYAHRDEWPEGADENALNTGHNIGLALRWHAALAEMDALFVLPDETIRHRLDYFMTQAIDMVERCPSLTMLPMGKPVDDGRWDAVPTILPFLVKDPLMPERPLELDDARKLHRWLNADLSPWVREGEPALLCVLGQPVPVPHPILDGPAGALRLCGGARLVSGEPSHAGLDEPQRLQRECADARRVLAKLELILKHWNVLLDANPVPRYAPFS
;
A
#
# COMPACT_ATOMS: atom_id res chain seq x y z
N MET A 1 27.04 -25.44 22.15
CA MET A 1 25.87 -25.94 21.38
C MET A 1 24.57 -25.29 21.81
N LEU A 2 24.05 -25.47 23.03
CA LEU A 2 22.79 -24.81 23.43
C LEU A 2 22.92 -23.29 23.51
N ALA A 3 24.00 -22.78 24.15
CA ALA A 3 24.31 -21.35 24.20
C ALA A 3 24.48 -20.73 22.79
N ASP A 4 25.26 -21.38 21.91
CA ASP A 4 25.48 -20.90 20.54
C ASP A 4 24.19 -20.86 19.70
N THR A 5 23.27 -21.81 19.92
CA THR A 5 21.98 -21.87 19.22
C THR A 5 21.04 -20.77 19.70
N LEU A 6 21.00 -20.51 21.02
CA LEU A 6 20.21 -19.43 21.61
C LEU A 6 20.74 -18.05 21.19
N THR A 7 22.07 -17.86 21.17
CA THR A 7 22.69 -16.62 20.69
C THR A 7 22.39 -16.38 19.21
N ARG A 8 22.44 -17.42 18.36
CA ARG A 8 22.09 -17.29 16.94
C ARG A 8 20.62 -16.90 16.75
N SER A 9 19.70 -17.55 17.47
CA SER A 9 18.27 -17.21 17.40
C SER A 9 17.98 -15.76 17.80
N LEU A 10 18.73 -15.19 18.74
CA LEU A 10 18.58 -13.79 19.13
C LEU A 10 19.17 -12.82 18.09
N VAL A 11 20.30 -13.18 17.47
CA VAL A 11 20.86 -12.43 16.34
C VAL A 11 19.87 -12.38 15.18
N ASP A 12 19.22 -13.51 14.86
CA ASP A 12 18.19 -13.55 13.83
C ASP A 12 17.00 -12.62 14.15
N VAL A 13 16.63 -12.47 15.43
CA VAL A 13 15.63 -11.49 15.87
C VAL A 13 16.09 -10.05 15.63
N LEU A 14 17.34 -9.73 15.95
CA LEU A 14 17.90 -8.40 15.72
C LEU A 14 18.06 -8.07 14.23
N GLU A 15 18.26 -9.09 13.39
CA GLU A 15 18.37 -8.94 11.94
C GLU A 15 17.00 -8.96 11.22
N ARG A 16 15.90 -9.19 11.94
CA ARG A 16 14.55 -9.09 11.36
C ARG A 16 14.34 -7.69 10.75
N PRO A 17 13.97 -7.59 9.46
CA PRO A 17 13.90 -6.32 8.74
C PRO A 17 12.98 -5.27 9.36
N ASP A 18 11.79 -5.68 9.82
CA ASP A 18 10.85 -4.84 10.57
C ASP A 18 11.49 -4.31 11.87
N LEU A 19 12.13 -5.18 12.64
CA LEU A 19 12.77 -4.81 13.90
C LEU A 19 14.00 -3.91 13.72
N ARG A 20 14.79 -4.12 12.68
CA ARG A 20 15.92 -3.24 12.32
C ARG A 20 15.47 -1.81 12.03
N VAL A 21 14.36 -1.67 11.31
CA VAL A 21 13.81 -0.35 10.98
C VAL A 21 13.30 0.36 12.23
N VAL A 22 12.52 -0.32 13.09
CA VAL A 22 11.98 0.33 14.31
C VAL A 22 13.07 0.62 15.35
N ALA A 23 14.10 -0.23 15.42
CA ALA A 23 15.26 -0.05 16.30
C ALA A 23 16.32 0.90 15.72
N ALA A 24 16.09 1.54 14.57
CA ALA A 24 17.07 2.42 13.94
C ALA A 24 17.60 3.48 14.91
N GLY A 25 18.94 3.54 15.03
CA GLY A 25 19.65 4.44 15.96
C GLY A 25 19.82 3.90 17.39
N LEU A 26 19.30 2.70 17.69
CA LEU A 26 19.49 2.00 18.96
C LEU A 26 20.43 0.81 18.75
N MET A 27 21.19 0.46 19.79
CA MET A 27 22.04 -0.73 19.78
C MET A 27 21.58 -1.69 20.89
N PRO A 28 20.78 -2.72 20.55
CA PRO A 28 20.39 -3.75 21.51
C PRO A 28 21.61 -4.60 21.90
N GLU A 29 21.90 -4.67 23.19
CA GLU A 29 22.93 -5.53 23.77
C GLU A 29 22.29 -6.64 24.61
N LEU A 30 22.93 -7.80 24.69
CA LEU A 30 22.47 -8.90 25.53
C LEU A 30 23.15 -8.83 26.90
N ASP A 31 22.36 -8.82 27.97
CA ASP A 31 22.84 -8.85 29.36
C ASP A 31 22.17 -10.01 30.11
N ILE A 32 22.82 -11.17 30.10
CA ILE A 32 22.28 -12.41 30.71
C ILE A 32 22.19 -12.34 32.23
N SER A 33 22.77 -11.33 32.87
CA SER A 33 22.64 -11.12 34.31
C SER A 33 21.31 -10.46 34.69
N LEU A 34 20.65 -9.85 33.71
CA LEU A 34 19.37 -9.19 33.89
C LEU A 34 18.23 -10.21 33.94
N THR A 35 17.49 -10.22 35.04
CA THR A 35 16.34 -11.11 35.26
C THR A 35 15.06 -10.63 34.58
N GLN A 36 15.00 -9.34 34.25
CA GLN A 36 13.92 -8.69 33.50
C GLN A 36 14.09 -8.94 31.98
N PRO A 37 13.02 -8.85 31.17
CA PRO A 37 13.12 -9.07 29.73
C PRO A 37 14.02 -8.05 29.03
N PHE A 38 14.05 -6.82 29.52
CA PHE A 38 14.96 -5.77 29.05
C PHE A 38 15.15 -4.71 30.13
N GLN A 39 16.21 -3.91 29.99
CA GLN A 39 16.49 -2.73 30.79
C GLN A 39 16.84 -1.57 29.86
N LEU A 40 16.25 -0.41 30.13
CA LEU A 40 16.61 0.83 29.47
C LEU A 40 17.87 1.38 30.13
N GLY A 41 18.96 1.48 29.38
CA GLY A 41 20.19 2.09 29.87
C GLY A 41 20.30 3.54 29.40
N GLU A 42 20.65 4.44 30.32
CA GLU A 42 21.50 5.56 29.97
C GLU A 42 22.95 5.16 30.32
N ASN A 43 23.90 5.44 29.41
CA ASN A 43 25.31 5.77 29.65
C ASN A 43 26.22 5.24 28.52
N LEU A 44 27.00 6.14 27.92
CA LEU A 44 28.43 5.88 27.86
C LEU A 44 29.04 6.58 29.10
N PRO A 45 29.92 5.92 29.88
CA PRO A 45 30.68 6.61 30.92
C PRO A 45 31.46 7.77 30.30
N GLU A 46 31.61 8.88 31.03
CA GLU A 46 32.22 10.17 30.63
C GLU A 46 33.62 10.10 29.98
N HIS A 47 34.21 8.92 29.82
CA HIS A 47 35.57 8.73 29.30
C HIS A 47 35.71 7.80 28.09
N ARG A 48 34.64 7.48 27.35
CA ARG A 48 34.78 6.98 25.96
C ARG A 48 33.73 7.62 25.07
N ALA A 49 34.13 8.66 24.34
CA ALA A 49 33.39 9.11 23.18
C ALA A 49 33.34 7.97 22.16
N SER A 50 32.19 7.30 22.03
CA SER A 50 31.87 6.58 20.80
C SER A 50 31.73 7.61 19.68
N PRO A 51 32.24 7.37 18.45
CA PRO A 51 32.10 8.30 17.33
C PRO A 51 30.65 8.51 16.85
N ALA A 52 29.65 7.91 17.49
CA ALA A 52 28.23 8.23 17.30
C ALA A 52 27.48 7.99 18.63
N GLY A 53 26.77 9.01 19.14
CA GLY A 53 25.97 8.91 20.37
C GLY A 53 24.73 8.04 20.19
N GLN A 54 24.88 6.72 20.23
CA GLN A 54 23.79 5.75 20.19
C GLN A 54 23.37 5.37 21.62
N ALA A 55 22.06 5.31 21.88
CA ALA A 55 21.53 4.82 23.15
C ALA A 55 21.56 3.29 23.23
N CYS A 56 21.91 2.74 24.40
CA CYS A 56 22.04 1.30 24.63
C CYS A 56 20.76 0.74 25.26
N LEU A 57 20.25 -0.35 24.69
CA LEU A 57 19.09 -1.09 25.18
C LEU A 57 19.54 -2.51 25.53
N LYS A 58 19.34 -2.94 26.77
CA LYS A 58 19.79 -4.28 27.20
C LYS A 58 18.63 -5.26 27.17
N LEU A 59 18.80 -6.39 26.49
CA LEU A 59 17.89 -7.53 26.52
C LEU A 59 18.38 -8.53 27.57
N GLY A 60 17.48 -8.96 28.46
CA GLY A 60 17.82 -9.84 29.58
C GLY A 60 17.61 -11.32 29.31
N GLU A 61 17.83 -12.12 30.35
CA GLU A 61 17.72 -13.58 30.33
C GLU A 61 16.38 -14.13 29.81
N PRO A 62 15.21 -13.50 30.05
CA PRO A 62 13.94 -13.97 29.49
C PRO A 62 13.93 -14.07 27.95
N CYS A 63 14.66 -13.20 27.25
CA CYS A 63 14.77 -13.25 25.78
C CYS A 63 15.53 -14.49 25.29
N LEU A 64 16.44 -15.03 26.09
CA LEU A 64 17.15 -16.28 25.77
C LEU A 64 16.35 -17.51 26.19
N ARG A 65 15.67 -17.45 27.35
CA ARG A 65 14.84 -18.55 27.83
C ARG A 65 13.65 -18.80 26.92
N ASN A 66 13.09 -17.75 26.33
CA ASN A 66 12.00 -17.85 25.35
C ASN A 66 12.29 -16.99 24.11
N PRO A 67 13.09 -17.50 23.16
CA PRO A 67 13.46 -16.74 21.95
C PRO A 67 12.28 -16.29 21.10
N ALA A 68 11.14 -17.01 21.16
CA ALA A 68 9.92 -16.63 20.45
C ALA A 68 9.29 -15.32 20.99
N LEU A 69 9.55 -14.96 22.26
CA LEU A 69 9.10 -13.69 22.84
C LEU A 69 10.12 -12.54 22.67
N ALA A 70 11.36 -12.84 22.27
CA ALA A 70 12.40 -11.82 22.12
C ALA A 70 12.00 -10.68 21.15
N PRO A 71 11.36 -10.93 19.98
CA PRO A 71 10.81 -9.88 19.12
C PRO A 71 9.83 -8.95 19.85
N THR A 72 8.94 -9.53 20.65
CA THR A 72 7.91 -8.80 21.40
C THR A 72 8.53 -7.92 22.47
N PHE A 73 9.47 -8.46 23.25
CA PHE A 73 10.18 -7.69 24.27
C PHE A 73 11.05 -6.58 23.67
N LEU A 74 11.74 -6.85 22.57
CA LEU A 74 12.50 -5.82 21.86
C LEU A 74 11.58 -4.71 21.35
N ARG A 75 10.44 -5.04 20.76
CA ARG A 75 9.45 -4.04 20.32
C ARG A 75 8.96 -3.19 21.49
N GLN A 76 8.63 -3.81 22.62
CA GLN A 76 8.23 -3.10 23.84
C GLN A 76 9.33 -2.13 24.31
N ALA A 77 10.57 -2.61 24.37
CA ALA A 77 11.72 -1.86 24.85
C ALA A 77 12.03 -0.64 23.97
N VAL A 78 11.99 -0.82 22.63
CA VAL A 78 12.19 0.26 21.66
C VAL A 78 11.09 1.32 21.79
N GLU A 79 9.83 0.90 21.87
CA GLU A 79 8.70 1.83 22.00
C GLU A 79 8.79 2.63 23.30
N LEU A 80 9.02 1.95 24.43
CA LEU A 80 9.15 2.58 25.74
C LEU A 80 10.31 3.58 25.76
N PHE A 81 11.47 3.20 25.22
CA PHE A 81 12.63 4.08 25.12
C PHE A 81 12.31 5.36 24.36
N ARG A 82 11.70 5.25 23.16
CA ARG A 82 11.40 6.41 22.31
C ARG A 82 10.40 7.37 22.98
N LEU A 83 9.36 6.83 23.61
CA LEU A 83 8.34 7.62 24.29
C LEU A 83 8.91 8.37 25.50
N LEU A 84 9.71 7.70 26.34
CA LEU A 84 10.38 8.32 27.49
C LEU A 84 11.38 9.39 27.03
N HIS A 85 12.17 9.11 26.00
CA HIS A 85 13.14 10.07 25.46
C HIS A 85 12.47 11.31 24.86
N ALA A 86 11.24 11.17 24.32
CA ALA A 86 10.42 12.29 23.87
C ALA A 86 9.74 13.07 25.03
N GLY A 87 9.91 12.63 26.28
CA GLY A 87 9.37 13.30 27.47
C GLY A 87 7.93 12.92 27.83
N ALA A 88 7.44 11.77 27.37
CA ALA A 88 6.12 11.27 27.76
C ALA A 88 6.05 10.93 29.27
N ASP A 89 4.85 11.02 29.86
CA ASP A 89 4.62 10.51 31.22
C ASP A 89 4.91 9.01 31.27
N ALA A 90 5.74 8.57 32.24
CA ALA A 90 6.23 7.19 32.29
C ALA A 90 5.13 6.14 32.44
N ARG A 91 3.99 6.47 33.07
CA ARG A 91 2.85 5.54 33.18
C ARG A 91 2.20 5.35 31.82
N LEU A 92 1.88 6.47 31.15
CA LEU A 92 1.26 6.45 29.82
C LEU A 92 2.17 5.79 28.78
N ALA A 93 3.47 6.09 28.81
CA ALA A 93 4.47 5.48 27.95
C ALA A 93 4.54 3.96 28.14
N SER A 94 4.52 3.48 29.39
CA SER A 94 4.54 2.04 29.70
C SER A 94 3.32 1.30 29.15
N PHE A 95 2.11 1.82 29.33
CA PHE A 95 0.90 1.20 28.77
C PHE A 95 0.86 1.25 27.25
N ALA A 96 1.29 2.36 26.64
CA ALA A 96 1.39 2.46 25.18
C ALA A 96 2.40 1.45 24.62
N ALA A 97 3.59 1.33 25.22
CA ALA A 97 4.61 0.37 24.82
C ALA A 97 4.15 -1.09 24.99
N ALA A 98 3.47 -1.40 26.10
CA ALA A 98 2.90 -2.72 26.34
C ALA A 98 1.85 -3.09 25.29
N ARG A 99 0.93 -2.17 24.97
CA ARG A 99 -0.08 -2.37 23.92
C ARG A 99 0.54 -2.54 22.54
N VAL A 100 1.49 -1.69 22.16
CA VAL A 100 2.17 -1.79 20.86
C VAL A 100 2.85 -3.15 20.72
N ALA A 101 3.52 -3.63 21.77
CA ALA A 101 4.17 -4.94 21.78
C ALA A 101 3.16 -6.10 21.71
N ALA A 102 2.05 -6.01 22.44
CA ALA A 102 0.98 -7.01 22.42
C ALA A 102 0.35 -7.16 21.03
N LEU A 103 0.04 -6.03 20.38
CA LEU A 103 -0.49 -6.02 19.02
C LEU A 103 0.55 -6.50 17.99
N PHE A 104 1.82 -6.11 18.15
CA PHE A 104 2.91 -6.59 17.30
C PHE A 104 3.08 -8.11 17.40
N HIS A 105 2.96 -8.68 18.61
CA HIS A 105 3.04 -10.12 18.81
C HIS A 105 1.97 -10.88 18.02
N GLY A 106 0.75 -10.34 17.95
CA GLY A 106 -0.35 -10.91 17.16
C GLY A 106 -0.14 -10.86 15.64
N LEU A 107 0.88 -10.14 15.14
CA LEU A 107 1.23 -10.11 13.71
C LEU A 107 2.07 -11.32 13.29
N ASP A 108 2.78 -11.96 14.22
CA ASP A 108 3.49 -13.19 13.95
C ASP A 108 2.48 -14.35 13.96
N THR A 109 2.56 -15.23 12.94
CA THR A 109 1.54 -16.27 12.66
C THR A 109 1.21 -17.13 13.88
N ASN A 110 0.03 -17.77 13.92
CA ASN A 110 -0.52 -18.61 15.02
C ASN A 110 0.41 -19.69 15.66
N ALA A 111 1.65 -19.85 15.22
CA ALA A 111 2.71 -20.60 15.89
C ALA A 111 3.39 -19.83 17.05
N SER A 112 2.99 -18.57 17.33
CA SER A 112 3.55 -17.76 18.42
C SER A 112 3.21 -18.35 19.79
N CYS A 113 4.18 -18.36 20.71
CA CYS A 113 3.94 -18.74 22.11
C CYS A 113 3.00 -17.73 22.80
N PRO A 114 2.21 -18.14 23.82
CA PRO A 114 1.30 -17.21 24.50
C PRO A 114 2.00 -15.95 25.03
N LEU A 115 1.32 -14.81 24.93
CA LEU A 115 1.77 -13.56 25.54
C LEU A 115 1.90 -13.70 27.06
N PRO A 116 2.88 -13.03 27.69
CA PRO A 116 2.85 -12.75 29.11
C PRO A 116 1.52 -12.10 29.52
N THR A 117 0.97 -12.48 30.67
CA THR A 117 -0.38 -12.08 31.11
C THR A 117 -0.59 -10.57 31.04
N GLU A 118 0.38 -9.78 31.50
CA GLU A 118 0.36 -8.32 31.50
C GLU A 118 0.27 -7.71 30.09
N LEU A 119 0.88 -8.34 29.08
CA LEU A 119 0.79 -7.90 27.69
C LEU A 119 -0.52 -8.38 27.05
N ALA A 120 -0.97 -9.60 27.37
CA ALA A 120 -2.24 -10.13 26.88
C ALA A 120 -3.42 -9.23 27.26
N LEU A 121 -3.42 -8.71 28.49
CA LEU A 121 -4.44 -7.76 28.97
C LEU A 121 -4.40 -6.41 28.23
N CYS A 122 -3.29 -6.06 27.57
CA CYS A 122 -3.17 -4.84 26.77
C CYS A 122 -3.54 -5.02 25.29
N ALA A 123 -3.79 -6.25 24.82
CA ALA A 123 -4.02 -6.54 23.40
C ALA A 123 -5.40 -6.06 22.92
N ASP A 124 -6.43 -6.24 23.74
CA ASP A 124 -7.82 -6.02 23.35
C ASP A 124 -8.33 -4.62 23.77
N GLY A 125 -9.44 -4.58 24.51
CA GLY A 125 -10.04 -3.36 25.03
C GLY A 125 -9.17 -2.67 26.08
N VAL A 126 -9.57 -1.46 26.45
CA VAL A 126 -8.85 -0.67 27.45
C VAL A 126 -9.04 -1.33 28.82
N PRO A 127 -7.97 -1.68 29.55
CA PRO A 127 -8.10 -2.23 30.90
C PRO A 127 -8.81 -1.25 31.85
N ASP A 128 -9.62 -1.78 32.76
CA ASP A 128 -10.21 -0.96 33.82
C ASP A 128 -9.15 -0.51 34.85
N SER A 129 -9.51 0.42 35.73
CA SER A 129 -8.55 1.00 36.67
C SER A 129 -7.93 0.00 37.65
N GLU A 130 -8.64 -1.08 38.00
CA GLU A 130 -8.10 -2.14 38.86
C GLU A 130 -7.06 -2.97 38.09
N THR A 131 -7.41 -3.39 36.89
CA THR A 131 -6.51 -4.12 35.98
C THR A 131 -5.27 -3.30 35.62
N LEU A 132 -5.40 -1.98 35.45
CA LEU A 132 -4.24 -1.09 35.23
C LEU A 132 -3.26 -1.12 36.40
N LEU A 133 -3.73 -1.17 37.65
CA LEU A 133 -2.85 -1.26 38.83
C LEU A 133 -2.10 -2.60 38.84
N ASP A 134 -2.80 -3.70 38.51
CA ASP A 134 -2.19 -5.03 38.45
C ASP A 134 -1.11 -5.12 37.35
N ILE A 135 -1.41 -4.60 36.15
CA ILE A 135 -0.44 -4.55 35.04
C ILE A 135 0.77 -3.68 35.43
N TRP A 136 0.55 -2.57 36.14
CA TRP A 136 1.60 -1.64 36.53
C TRP A 136 2.68 -2.28 37.42
N GLU A 137 2.33 -3.26 38.26
CA GLU A 137 3.29 -3.96 39.11
C GLU A 137 4.41 -4.63 38.31
N SER A 138 4.10 -5.11 37.10
CA SER A 138 5.07 -5.64 36.15
C SER A 138 5.77 -4.53 35.35
N LEU A 139 5.01 -3.57 34.81
CA LEU A 139 5.57 -2.54 33.92
C LEU A 139 6.54 -1.60 34.63
N LYS A 140 6.30 -1.28 35.90
CA LYS A 140 7.16 -0.38 36.68
C LYS A 140 8.59 -0.91 36.84
N LEU A 141 8.77 -2.23 36.77
CA LEU A 141 10.08 -2.86 36.89
C LEU A 141 10.98 -2.55 35.68
N LEU A 142 10.38 -2.22 34.53
CA LEU A 142 11.07 -1.94 33.27
C LEU A 142 11.55 -0.48 33.16
N LEU A 143 11.22 0.36 34.15
CA LEU A 143 11.56 1.77 34.19
C LEU A 143 12.87 2.00 34.98
N PRO A 144 13.72 2.95 34.56
CA PRO A 144 14.87 3.39 35.37
C PRO A 144 14.43 4.00 36.72
N GLU A 145 13.36 4.80 36.69
CA GLU A 145 12.72 5.39 37.86
C GLU A 145 11.20 5.22 37.72
N ALA A 146 10.59 4.48 38.65
CA ALA A 146 9.17 4.19 38.62
C ALA A 146 8.39 5.22 39.44
N PRO A 147 7.47 6.01 38.84
CA PRO A 147 6.60 6.89 39.60
C PRO A 147 5.61 6.08 40.45
N VAL A 148 5.13 6.68 41.54
CA VAL A 148 3.99 6.14 42.29
C VAL A 148 2.76 6.15 41.38
N PHE A 149 2.02 5.04 41.38
CA PHE A 149 0.77 4.89 40.63
C PHE A 149 -0.32 4.43 41.60
N THR A 150 -1.24 5.34 41.89
CA THR A 150 -2.33 5.12 42.84
C THR A 150 -3.63 4.78 42.13
N THR A 151 -4.63 4.30 42.86
CA THR A 151 -5.99 4.11 42.33
C THR A 151 -6.56 5.39 41.72
N GLU A 152 -6.27 6.55 42.30
CA GLU A 152 -6.73 7.83 41.77
C GLU A 152 -6.04 8.17 40.44
N ASP A 153 -4.74 7.85 40.30
CA ASP A 153 -4.03 8.00 39.03
C ASP A 153 -4.59 7.07 37.95
N ALA A 154 -4.89 5.81 38.30
CA ALA A 154 -5.49 4.85 37.38
C ALA A 154 -6.88 5.29 36.90
N GLN A 155 -7.69 5.87 37.79
CA GLN A 155 -9.00 6.45 37.45
C GLN A 155 -8.88 7.67 36.54
N ARG A 156 -7.84 8.50 36.70
CA ARG A 156 -7.55 9.63 35.80
C ARG A 156 -6.97 9.19 34.45
N LEU A 157 -6.15 8.15 34.44
CA LEU A 157 -5.45 7.67 33.26
C LEU A 157 -6.37 6.87 32.33
N GLN A 158 -7.31 6.09 32.87
CA GLN A 158 -8.19 5.23 32.07
C GLN A 158 -8.95 6.00 30.98
N PRO A 159 -9.60 7.16 31.23
CA PRO A 159 -10.31 7.89 30.17
C PRO A 159 -9.38 8.45 29.09
N ILE A 160 -8.13 8.78 29.46
CA ILE A 160 -7.09 9.20 28.51
C ILE A 160 -6.72 8.01 27.62
N LEU A 161 -6.49 6.83 28.22
CA LEU A 161 -6.25 5.61 27.48
C LEU A 161 -7.41 5.29 26.55
N VAL A 162 -8.67 5.37 26.99
CA VAL A 162 -9.85 5.15 26.14
C VAL A 162 -9.81 5.99 24.87
N ARG A 163 -9.45 7.28 24.98
CA ARG A 163 -9.37 8.17 23.81
C ARG A 163 -8.22 7.80 22.87
N LEU A 164 -7.08 7.36 23.39
CA LEU A 164 -5.86 7.14 22.60
C LEU A 164 -5.66 5.67 22.17
N TRP A 165 -6.33 4.72 22.81
CA TRP A 165 -6.18 3.27 22.59
C TRP A 165 -6.28 2.82 21.14
N PRO A 166 -7.19 3.38 20.31
CA PRO A 166 -7.30 2.99 18.90
C PRO A 166 -6.05 3.33 18.07
N VAL A 167 -5.32 4.38 18.45
CA VAL A 167 -4.11 4.84 17.74
C VAL A 167 -2.80 4.40 18.41
N MET A 168 -2.87 3.89 19.65
CA MET A 168 -1.76 3.22 20.36
C MET A 168 -1.48 1.82 19.81
N ALA A 169 -1.12 1.72 18.54
CA ALA A 169 -0.85 0.46 17.86
C ALA A 169 0.39 0.57 16.97
N PRO A 170 1.05 -0.54 16.60
CA PRO A 170 2.17 -0.51 15.66
C PRO A 170 1.70 -0.09 14.25
N ALA A 171 2.61 0.43 13.42
CA ALA A 171 2.27 0.98 12.10
C ALA A 171 1.59 -0.06 11.20
N GLU A 172 2.02 -1.31 11.30
CA GLU A 172 1.50 -2.47 10.61
C GLU A 172 0.00 -2.68 10.83
N THR A 173 -0.44 -2.56 12.09
CA THR A 173 -1.83 -2.71 12.52
C THR A 173 -2.65 -1.48 12.14
N LEU A 174 -2.08 -0.28 12.28
CA LEU A 174 -2.78 0.94 11.88
C LEU A 174 -3.00 0.97 10.36
N MET A 175 -2.02 0.55 9.56
CA MET A 175 -2.14 0.48 8.09
C MET A 175 -3.18 -0.54 7.59
N SER A 176 -3.64 -1.49 8.41
CA SER A 176 -4.72 -2.40 8.04
C SER A 176 -6.14 -1.85 8.29
N SER A 177 -6.25 -0.64 8.85
CA SER A 177 -7.52 0.05 9.10
C SER A 177 -7.88 1.08 8.02
N GLY A 178 -9.10 1.63 8.04
CA GLY A 178 -9.48 2.78 7.19
C GLY A 178 -9.48 2.47 5.69
N GLY A 179 -9.92 1.27 5.35
CA GLY A 179 -10.22 0.77 4.00
C GLY A 179 -11.21 -0.39 4.14
N ASP A 180 -11.33 -1.25 3.14
CA ASP A 180 -12.23 -2.42 3.22
C ASP A 180 -11.52 -3.71 3.64
N SER A 181 -12.29 -4.79 3.76
CA SER A 181 -11.89 -6.14 4.16
C SER A 181 -10.72 -6.75 3.38
N ARG A 182 -10.32 -6.18 2.23
CA ARG A 182 -9.11 -6.57 1.50
C ARG A 182 -7.82 -6.13 2.19
N LEU A 183 -7.85 -5.15 3.10
CA LEU A 183 -6.71 -4.75 3.93
C LEU A 183 -6.44 -5.69 5.10
N ALA A 184 -7.47 -6.42 5.56
CA ALA A 184 -7.35 -7.34 6.67
C ALA A 184 -6.23 -8.36 6.40
N VAL A 185 -5.33 -8.49 7.38
CA VAL A 185 -4.24 -9.45 7.35
C VAL A 185 -4.76 -10.76 7.92
N ASP A 186 -4.61 -11.83 7.17
CA ASP A 186 -4.90 -13.18 7.64
C ASP A 186 -3.81 -13.60 8.66
N PRO A 187 -4.17 -13.95 9.91
CA PRO A 187 -3.21 -14.32 10.94
C PRO A 187 -2.48 -15.64 10.66
N GLU A 188 -3.00 -16.52 9.78
CA GLU A 188 -2.31 -17.75 9.41
C GLU A 188 -1.20 -17.50 8.39
N THR A 189 -1.45 -16.62 7.42
CA THR A 189 -0.51 -16.35 6.32
C THR A 189 0.36 -15.13 6.58
N GLY A 190 -0.08 -14.20 7.43
CA GLY A 190 0.54 -12.89 7.63
C GLY A 190 0.43 -11.97 6.42
N LEU A 191 -0.52 -12.23 5.52
CA LEU A 191 -0.74 -11.49 4.27
C LEU A 191 -2.21 -11.05 4.13
N ASN A 192 -2.43 -9.98 3.37
CA ASN A 192 -3.78 -9.49 3.04
C ASN A 192 -4.34 -10.14 1.75
N ARG A 193 -5.53 -9.73 1.28
CA ARG A 193 -6.15 -10.30 0.06
C ARG A 193 -5.38 -10.02 -1.24
N TYR A 194 -4.42 -9.10 -1.23
CA TYR A 194 -3.48 -8.90 -2.34
C TYR A 194 -2.24 -9.82 -2.25
N SER A 195 -2.17 -10.66 -1.22
CA SER A 195 -0.99 -11.44 -0.85
C SER A 195 0.23 -10.57 -0.52
N CYS A 196 -0.02 -9.39 0.03
CA CYS A 196 0.98 -8.41 0.47
C CYS A 196 1.02 -8.31 2.00
N SER A 197 2.11 -7.74 2.53
CA SER A 197 2.31 -7.51 3.96
C SER A 197 2.54 -6.02 4.21
N HIS A 198 2.05 -5.52 5.35
CA HIS A 198 2.43 -4.20 5.87
C HIS A 198 3.78 -4.21 6.60
N ARG A 199 4.51 -5.33 6.53
CA ARG A 199 5.89 -5.50 7.00
C ARG A 199 6.84 -5.74 5.83
N PRO A 200 8.13 -5.35 5.96
CA PRO A 200 9.14 -5.67 4.96
C PRO A 200 9.32 -7.16 4.70
N ARG A 201 9.45 -7.56 3.42
CA ARG A 201 9.72 -8.96 3.00
C ARG A 201 10.93 -9.02 2.04
N PRO A 202 12.17 -8.78 2.51
CA PRO A 202 13.35 -8.75 1.63
C PRO A 202 13.72 -10.11 1.01
N TRP A 203 13.18 -11.21 1.55
CA TRP A 203 13.29 -12.55 0.98
C TRP A 203 12.33 -12.82 -0.20
N ALA A 204 11.36 -11.94 -0.44
CA ALA A 204 10.46 -12.04 -1.59
C ALA A 204 10.96 -11.17 -2.75
N VAL A 205 11.06 -11.77 -3.93
CA VAL A 205 11.37 -11.05 -5.18
C VAL A 205 10.08 -10.45 -5.74
N SER A 206 10.03 -9.13 -5.90
CA SER A 206 8.78 -8.42 -6.21
C SER A 206 8.85 -7.62 -7.51
N PHE A 207 8.03 -8.03 -8.49
CA PHE A 207 7.74 -7.31 -9.73
C PHE A 207 6.22 -7.10 -9.92
N GLY A 208 5.48 -7.04 -8.80
CA GLY A 208 4.01 -6.91 -8.73
C GLY A 208 3.46 -5.48 -8.81
N SER A 209 4.31 -4.48 -9.08
CA SER A 209 4.02 -3.04 -8.96
C SER A 209 2.93 -2.49 -9.88
N SER A 210 2.22 -3.31 -10.66
CA SER A 210 1.01 -2.91 -11.40
C SER A 210 -0.31 -3.31 -10.72
N THR A 211 -0.22 -4.04 -9.59
CA THR A 211 -1.36 -4.38 -8.72
C THR A 211 -1.13 -3.88 -7.29
N ALA A 212 -0.12 -4.45 -6.61
CA ALA A 212 0.22 -4.16 -5.23
C ALA A 212 1.61 -4.74 -4.92
N SER A 213 2.28 -4.26 -3.87
CA SER A 213 3.53 -4.83 -3.37
C SER A 213 3.48 -4.93 -1.84
N SER A 214 4.22 -5.89 -1.29
CA SER A 214 4.55 -5.85 0.13
C SER A 214 5.43 -4.63 0.41
N LEU A 215 5.29 -4.09 1.61
CA LEU A 215 6.04 -2.93 2.04
C LEU A 215 7.55 -3.17 1.95
N SER A 216 8.30 -2.15 1.58
CA SER A 216 9.78 -2.11 1.65
C SER A 216 10.24 -1.72 3.06
N GLU A 217 11.54 -1.87 3.33
CA GLU A 217 12.12 -1.35 4.58
C GLU A 217 12.02 0.17 4.66
N ARG A 218 12.23 0.86 3.55
CA ARG A 218 12.12 2.33 3.45
C ARG A 218 10.69 2.80 3.64
N GLY A 219 9.73 2.20 2.94
CA GLY A 219 8.31 2.53 3.09
C GLY A 219 7.80 2.25 4.50
N PHE A 220 8.23 1.13 5.11
CA PHE A 220 7.92 0.85 6.51
C PHE A 220 8.50 1.90 7.46
N GLY A 221 9.76 2.31 7.24
CA GLY A 221 10.39 3.39 7.99
C GLY A 221 9.66 4.73 7.88
N GLY A 222 9.13 5.07 6.69
CA GLY A 222 8.31 6.27 6.48
C GLY A 222 7.02 6.26 7.30
N ALA A 223 6.27 5.15 7.26
CA ALA A 223 5.07 5.00 8.09
C ALA A 223 5.41 5.00 9.59
N GLU A 224 6.45 4.28 10.01
CA GLU A 224 6.85 4.21 11.41
C GLU A 224 7.30 5.57 11.95
N ALA A 225 8.03 6.37 11.16
CA ALA A 225 8.42 7.72 11.54
C ALA A 225 7.21 8.63 11.76
N ALA A 226 6.23 8.59 10.84
CA ALA A 226 4.98 9.35 10.98
C ALA A 226 4.17 8.89 12.22
N ARG A 227 4.10 7.59 12.46
CA ARG A 227 3.45 7.03 13.66
C ARG A 227 4.14 7.48 14.95
N CYS A 228 5.47 7.41 15.00
CA CYS A 228 6.24 7.84 16.17
C CYS A 228 6.04 9.34 16.45
N ALA A 229 6.04 10.18 15.40
CA ALA A 229 5.78 11.61 15.55
C ALA A 229 4.38 11.88 16.11
N MET A 230 3.36 11.18 15.60
CA MET A 230 1.98 11.24 16.12
C MET A 230 1.94 10.81 17.60
N MET A 231 2.50 9.64 17.92
CA MET A 231 2.51 9.10 19.29
C MET A 231 3.21 10.02 20.28
N ASN A 232 4.37 10.59 19.91
CA ASN A 232 5.08 11.54 20.74
C ASN A 232 4.21 12.79 21.02
N ALA A 233 3.57 13.35 19.99
CA ALA A 233 2.70 14.51 20.16
C ALA A 233 1.49 14.22 21.07
N LEU A 234 0.82 13.06 20.87
CA LEU A 234 -0.30 12.62 21.71
C LEU A 234 0.11 12.46 23.18
N LEU A 235 1.24 11.82 23.44
CA LEU A 235 1.71 11.53 24.80
C LEU A 235 2.34 12.75 25.48
N SER A 236 2.69 13.79 24.73
CA SER A 236 3.04 15.12 25.24
C SER A 236 1.81 16.02 25.53
N LYS A 237 0.60 15.44 25.61
CA LYS A 237 -0.66 16.13 25.96
C LYS A 237 -1.10 17.20 24.95
N GLN A 238 -0.69 17.10 23.69
CA GLN A 238 -1.28 17.90 22.62
C GLN A 238 -2.71 17.43 22.34
N ASP A 239 -3.52 18.26 21.69
CA ASP A 239 -4.89 17.89 21.34
C ASP A 239 -4.89 16.72 20.33
N PRO A 240 -5.50 15.57 20.66
CA PRO A 240 -5.52 14.39 19.81
C PRO A 240 -6.16 14.57 18.44
N ASP A 241 -7.15 15.44 18.30
CA ASP A 241 -7.85 15.63 17.03
C ASP A 241 -6.95 16.47 16.11
N LEU A 242 -6.36 17.55 16.64
CA LEU A 242 -5.37 18.35 15.91
C LEU A 242 -4.15 17.55 15.47
N VAL A 243 -3.63 16.67 16.33
CA VAL A 243 -2.46 15.83 16.00
C VAL A 243 -2.77 14.86 14.85
N GLN A 244 -3.94 14.22 14.91
CA GLN A 244 -4.38 13.28 13.88
C GLN A 244 -4.72 13.99 12.56
N GLU A 245 -5.41 15.13 12.61
CA GLU A 245 -5.65 16.00 11.46
C GLU A 245 -4.33 16.42 10.79
N THR A 246 -3.36 16.86 11.59
CA THR A 246 -2.04 17.27 11.10
C THR A 246 -1.33 16.15 10.36
N MET A 247 -1.45 14.91 10.82
CA MET A 247 -0.85 13.75 10.15
C MET A 247 -1.45 13.50 8.76
N VAL A 248 -2.78 13.64 8.62
CA VAL A 248 -3.49 13.53 7.34
C VAL A 248 -3.10 14.68 6.41
N LYS A 249 -3.08 15.92 6.91
CA LYS A 249 -2.64 17.11 6.15
C LYS A 249 -1.19 16.99 5.69
N ASN A 250 -0.29 16.44 6.52
CA ASN A 250 1.11 16.21 6.14
C ASN A 250 1.23 15.21 4.98
N ALA A 251 0.38 14.18 4.93
CA ALA A 251 0.33 13.28 3.78
C ALA A 251 -0.13 14.01 2.50
N ARG A 252 -1.20 14.82 2.58
CA ARG A 252 -1.69 15.67 1.49
C ARG A 252 -0.62 16.66 1.00
N ALA A 253 0.07 17.31 1.93
CA ALA A 253 1.17 18.23 1.64
C ALA A 253 2.35 17.53 0.97
N GLY A 254 2.73 16.33 1.44
CA GLY A 254 3.78 15.52 0.84
C GLY A 254 3.48 15.14 -0.61
N ILE A 255 2.25 14.71 -0.89
CA ILE A 255 1.78 14.40 -2.25
C ILE A 255 1.81 15.65 -3.11
N GLY A 256 1.24 16.76 -2.63
CA GLY A 256 1.20 18.03 -3.33
C GLY A 256 2.60 18.50 -3.71
N ARG A 257 3.56 18.44 -2.78
CA ARG A 257 4.97 18.79 -3.00
C ARG A 257 5.59 18.03 -4.17
N HIS A 258 5.36 16.72 -4.31
CA HIS A 258 5.91 15.97 -5.44
C HIS A 258 5.35 16.42 -6.78
N TYR A 259 4.07 16.80 -6.83
CA TYR A 259 3.40 17.25 -8.04
C TYR A 259 3.38 18.78 -8.20
N GLY A 260 4.13 19.55 -7.40
CA GLY A 260 4.15 21.01 -7.49
C GLY A 260 2.81 21.69 -7.17
N LEU A 261 1.96 21.04 -6.36
CA LEU A 261 0.62 21.49 -6.00
C LEU A 261 0.53 21.86 -4.51
N PRO A 262 -0.36 22.79 -4.12
CA PRO A 262 -0.62 23.07 -2.71
C PRO A 262 -1.35 21.90 -2.04
N GLU A 263 -1.26 21.82 -0.71
CA GLU A 263 -1.93 20.78 0.09
C GLU A 263 -3.44 20.68 -0.19
N ASN A 264 -4.12 21.84 -0.32
CA ASN A 264 -5.55 21.93 -0.60
C ASN A 264 -5.92 21.66 -2.07
N ALA A 265 -4.98 21.19 -2.89
CA ALA A 265 -5.25 20.56 -4.18
C ALA A 265 -5.24 19.04 -4.14
N VAL A 266 -4.87 18.44 -3.00
CA VAL A 266 -4.86 16.99 -2.84
C VAL A 266 -6.05 16.58 -2.00
N LEU A 267 -6.79 15.57 -2.46
CA LEU A 267 -7.83 14.87 -1.73
C LEU A 267 -7.36 13.42 -1.55
N LEU A 268 -7.43 12.86 -0.34
CA LEU A 268 -7.09 11.46 -0.09
C LEU A 268 -8.32 10.57 -0.24
N SER A 269 -8.11 9.36 -0.72
CA SER A 269 -9.16 8.36 -0.84
C SER A 269 -8.61 6.98 -0.55
N ALA A 270 -9.45 6.10 0.02
CA ALA A 270 -8.99 4.80 0.48
C ALA A 270 -8.39 3.96 -0.66
N SER A 271 -8.85 4.05 -1.91
CA SER A 271 -8.25 3.33 -3.03
C SER A 271 -8.50 4.04 -4.37
N GLY A 272 -7.94 3.52 -5.46
CA GLY A 272 -8.29 3.99 -6.80
C GLY A 272 -9.78 3.84 -7.12
N THR A 273 -10.46 2.83 -6.59
CA THR A 273 -11.92 2.70 -6.78
C THR A 273 -12.71 3.72 -5.96
N ASP A 274 -12.24 4.04 -4.76
CA ASP A 274 -12.83 5.10 -3.93
C ASP A 274 -12.61 6.49 -4.59
N CYS A 275 -11.47 6.70 -5.26
CA CYS A 275 -11.25 7.90 -6.07
C CYS A 275 -12.31 8.04 -7.17
N GLU A 276 -12.71 6.96 -7.85
CA GLU A 276 -13.74 7.04 -8.90
C GLU A 276 -15.09 7.52 -8.35
N LEU A 277 -15.45 7.04 -7.15
CA LEU A 277 -16.67 7.48 -6.47
C LEU A 277 -16.60 8.97 -6.11
N ALA A 278 -15.46 9.42 -5.57
CA ALA A 278 -15.25 10.83 -5.22
C ALA A 278 -15.23 11.75 -6.45
N VAL A 279 -14.65 11.31 -7.57
CA VAL A 279 -14.69 12.02 -8.86
C VAL A 279 -16.13 12.17 -9.35
N LEU A 280 -16.91 11.09 -9.34
CA LEU A 280 -18.32 11.18 -9.72
C LEU A 280 -19.09 12.16 -8.82
N ALA A 281 -18.85 12.13 -7.50
CA ALA A 281 -19.48 13.05 -6.57
C ALA A 281 -19.17 14.52 -6.88
N LEU A 282 -17.90 14.83 -7.13
CA LEU A 282 -17.46 16.19 -7.48
C LEU A 282 -18.14 16.65 -8.77
N VAL A 283 -18.17 15.82 -9.81
CA VAL A 283 -18.77 16.18 -11.10
C VAL A 283 -20.28 16.31 -11.00
N ALA A 284 -20.95 15.38 -10.32
CA ALA A 284 -22.40 15.40 -10.14
C ALA A 284 -22.85 16.63 -9.35
N ALA A 285 -22.04 17.13 -8.40
CA ALA A 285 -22.35 18.34 -7.66
C ALA A 285 -22.19 19.63 -8.49
N GLU A 286 -21.49 19.59 -9.63
CA GLU A 286 -21.28 20.76 -10.49
C GLU A 286 -22.35 20.96 -11.56
N THR A 287 -23.29 20.02 -11.72
CA THR A 287 -24.25 19.99 -12.84
C THR A 287 -25.63 19.52 -12.41
N GLU A 288 -26.67 20.11 -13.00
CA GLU A 288 -28.05 19.63 -12.85
C GLU A 288 -28.40 18.54 -13.89
N ARG A 289 -27.51 18.29 -14.84
CA ARG A 289 -27.72 17.28 -15.90
C ARG A 289 -27.35 15.89 -15.37
N PRO A 290 -28.06 14.84 -15.79
CA PRO A 290 -27.64 13.48 -15.47
C PRO A 290 -26.29 13.17 -16.12
N VAL A 291 -25.41 12.46 -15.39
CA VAL A 291 -24.03 12.20 -15.80
C VAL A 291 -23.94 10.92 -16.66
N SER A 292 -23.19 10.99 -17.75
CA SER A 292 -22.70 9.82 -18.50
C SER A 292 -21.19 9.67 -18.26
N SER A 293 -20.83 8.66 -17.48
CA SER A 293 -19.46 8.24 -17.21
C SER A 293 -18.96 7.36 -18.37
N ILE A 294 -18.02 7.86 -19.16
CA ILE A 294 -17.36 7.10 -20.23
C ILE A 294 -16.07 6.52 -19.64
N LEU A 295 -16.00 5.19 -19.54
CA LEU A 295 -14.92 4.46 -18.89
C LEU A 295 -14.18 3.58 -19.91
N LEU A 296 -12.86 3.70 -19.91
CA LEU A 296 -11.98 3.01 -20.84
C LEU A 296 -11.55 1.68 -20.22
N ALA A 297 -11.72 0.59 -20.96
CA ALA A 297 -11.33 -0.76 -20.57
C ALA A 297 -11.85 -1.19 -19.19
N PRO A 298 -13.17 -1.21 -18.95
CA PRO A 298 -13.74 -1.56 -17.65
C PRO A 298 -13.17 -2.89 -17.10
N ASP A 299 -12.94 -3.89 -17.96
CA ASP A 299 -12.40 -5.21 -17.60
C ASP A 299 -10.92 -5.18 -17.16
N GLU A 300 -10.18 -4.14 -17.53
CA GLU A 300 -8.77 -3.93 -17.15
C GLU A 300 -8.59 -2.88 -16.04
N THR A 301 -9.67 -2.30 -15.51
CA THR A 301 -9.65 -1.42 -14.33
C THR A 301 -9.92 -2.21 -13.04
N GLY A 302 -10.04 -1.54 -11.89
CA GLY A 302 -10.42 -2.20 -10.64
C GLY A 302 -11.84 -2.78 -10.74
N SER A 303 -12.08 -3.98 -10.19
CA SER A 303 -13.38 -4.66 -10.32
C SER A 303 -14.57 -3.90 -9.72
N GLY A 304 -14.31 -2.93 -8.84
CA GLY A 304 -15.33 -2.05 -8.28
C GLY A 304 -15.56 -0.76 -9.06
N VAL A 305 -14.68 -0.40 -10.00
CA VAL A 305 -14.74 0.86 -10.75
C VAL A 305 -16.06 1.04 -11.51
N PRO A 306 -16.61 0.03 -12.22
CA PRO A 306 -17.91 0.19 -12.89
C PRO A 306 -19.06 0.59 -11.95
N LEU A 307 -19.07 0.06 -10.72
CA LEU A 307 -20.09 0.39 -9.72
C LEU A 307 -19.85 1.78 -9.10
N ALA A 308 -18.59 2.10 -8.77
CA ALA A 308 -18.20 3.42 -8.26
C ALA A 308 -18.54 4.55 -9.24
N ALA A 309 -18.25 4.35 -10.53
CA ALA A 309 -18.56 5.28 -11.62
C ALA A 309 -20.08 5.47 -11.88
N CYS A 310 -20.93 4.70 -11.18
CA CYS A 310 -22.39 4.82 -11.16
C CYS A 310 -22.95 5.27 -9.80
N GLY A 311 -22.12 5.64 -8.83
CA GLY A 311 -22.57 6.04 -7.49
C GLY A 311 -23.17 4.88 -6.69
N ARG A 312 -22.64 3.66 -6.88
CA ARG A 312 -23.12 2.44 -6.22
C ARG A 312 -22.05 1.83 -5.34
N HIS A 313 -22.47 1.18 -4.26
CA HIS A 313 -21.57 0.45 -3.38
C HIS A 313 -20.87 -0.67 -4.17
N PHE A 314 -19.54 -0.70 -4.18
CA PHE A 314 -18.76 -1.62 -5.01
C PHE A 314 -18.17 -2.82 -4.25
N ALA A 315 -18.29 -2.81 -2.93
CA ALA A 315 -17.89 -3.86 -2.01
C ALA A 315 -19.00 -4.10 -0.98
N THR A 316 -18.79 -5.06 -0.07
CA THR A 316 -19.72 -5.36 1.03
C THR A 316 -19.47 -4.51 2.27
N ASP A 317 -18.36 -3.78 2.28
CA ASP A 317 -17.88 -2.90 3.33
C ASP A 317 -17.10 -1.74 2.69
N SER A 318 -16.78 -0.72 3.47
CA SER A 318 -16.16 0.53 3.00
C SER A 318 -15.21 1.08 4.07
N ALA A 319 -14.52 2.19 3.77
CA ALA A 319 -13.53 2.76 4.67
C ALA A 319 -14.12 3.23 6.03
N CYS A 320 -15.40 3.63 6.05
CA CYS A 320 -16.07 4.14 7.25
C CYS A 320 -17.31 3.31 7.68
N ALA A 321 -17.80 2.38 6.85
CA ALA A 321 -18.92 1.50 7.20
C ALA A 321 -18.59 0.01 7.09
N THR A 322 -18.96 -0.74 8.13
CA THR A 322 -18.68 -2.18 8.28
C THR A 322 -19.55 -3.07 7.39
N LEU A 323 -20.69 -2.57 6.91
CA LEU A 323 -21.58 -3.27 6.01
C LEU A 323 -22.28 -2.27 5.09
N VAL A 324 -22.21 -2.52 3.78
CA VAL A 324 -22.95 -1.78 2.75
C VAL A 324 -23.52 -2.76 1.71
N GLY A 325 -24.63 -2.38 1.07
CA GLY A 325 -25.30 -3.22 0.08
C GLY A 325 -24.62 -3.16 -1.28
N LYS A 326 -23.69 -4.08 -1.58
CA LYS A 326 -22.99 -4.10 -2.88
C LYS A 326 -23.97 -4.05 -4.06
N GLY A 327 -23.81 -3.04 -4.92
CA GLY A 327 -24.64 -2.76 -6.09
C GLY A 327 -25.80 -1.80 -5.83
N GLU A 328 -26.15 -1.55 -4.56
CA GLU A 328 -27.16 -0.57 -4.19
C GLU A 328 -26.67 0.85 -4.45
N LEU A 329 -27.62 1.75 -4.69
CA LEU A 329 -27.35 3.17 -4.93
C LEU A 329 -26.94 3.83 -3.61
N ILE A 330 -25.82 4.54 -3.62
CA ILE A 330 -25.33 5.29 -2.47
C ILE A 330 -26.21 6.53 -2.28
N GLU A 331 -26.57 6.85 -1.04
CA GLU A 331 -27.45 7.97 -0.73
C GLU A 331 -26.93 9.30 -1.30
N GLY A 332 -27.81 10.05 -1.97
CA GLY A 332 -27.48 11.32 -2.62
C GLY A 332 -26.91 11.19 -4.05
N PHE A 333 -26.53 10.00 -4.51
CA PHE A 333 -26.18 9.79 -5.92
C PHE A 333 -27.44 9.58 -6.78
N SER A 334 -27.36 9.96 -8.05
CA SER A 334 -28.47 9.81 -8.99
C SER A 334 -28.52 8.41 -9.62
N ALA A 335 -29.69 7.77 -9.56
CA ALA A 335 -29.98 6.51 -10.26
C ALA A 335 -29.88 6.64 -11.79
N ASP A 336 -29.98 7.87 -12.32
CA ASP A 336 -29.91 8.16 -13.76
C ASP A 336 -28.47 8.23 -14.28
N THR A 337 -27.45 8.03 -13.43
CA THR A 337 -26.06 7.96 -13.85
C THR A 337 -25.84 6.78 -14.79
N ARG A 338 -25.24 7.04 -15.95
CA ARG A 338 -25.00 6.03 -16.98
C ARG A 338 -23.51 5.72 -17.09
N LEU A 339 -23.16 4.44 -17.11
CA LEU A 339 -21.84 3.98 -17.51
C LEU A 339 -21.81 3.57 -18.98
N ILE A 340 -20.81 4.03 -19.70
CA ILE A 340 -20.54 3.64 -21.09
C ILE A 340 -19.09 3.14 -21.14
N GLY A 341 -18.93 1.83 -21.32
CA GLY A 341 -17.62 1.21 -21.46
C GLY A 341 -17.12 1.30 -22.90
N VAL A 342 -15.87 1.69 -23.08
CA VAL A 342 -15.16 1.65 -24.36
C VAL A 342 -14.04 0.61 -24.26
N THR A 343 -14.06 -0.41 -25.11
CA THR A 343 -13.06 -1.48 -25.09
C THR A 343 -11.76 -1.01 -25.71
N ILE A 344 -10.62 -1.47 -25.21
CA ILE A 344 -9.29 -1.16 -25.80
C ILE A 344 -8.66 -2.36 -26.51
N ARG A 345 -9.36 -3.51 -26.51
CA ARG A 345 -8.95 -4.74 -27.17
C ARG A 345 -10.05 -5.26 -28.10
N HIS A 346 -9.63 -5.95 -29.14
CA HIS A 346 -10.50 -6.78 -29.95
C HIS A 346 -10.87 -8.08 -29.20
N PRO A 347 -11.92 -8.80 -29.64
CA PRO A 347 -12.29 -10.09 -29.04
C PRO A 347 -11.21 -11.18 -29.12
N ASP A 348 -10.20 -11.01 -29.97
CA ASP A 348 -9.03 -11.89 -30.07
C ASP A 348 -7.92 -11.55 -29.05
N GLY A 349 -8.10 -10.50 -28.25
CA GLY A 349 -7.14 -10.05 -27.23
C GLY A 349 -6.12 -9.03 -27.73
N LEU A 350 -6.06 -8.73 -29.03
CA LEU A 350 -5.14 -7.73 -29.58
C LEU A 350 -5.61 -6.30 -29.23
N SER A 351 -4.65 -5.38 -29.07
CA SER A 351 -4.96 -3.97 -28.82
C SER A 351 -5.66 -3.35 -30.03
N ARG A 352 -6.70 -2.56 -29.80
CA ARG A 352 -7.32 -1.72 -30.83
C ARG A 352 -6.38 -0.57 -31.22
N ALA A 353 -6.52 -0.07 -32.44
CA ALA A 353 -5.86 1.17 -32.85
C ALA A 353 -6.39 2.35 -32.01
N ILE A 354 -5.50 3.27 -31.63
CA ILE A 354 -5.87 4.41 -30.77
C ILE A 354 -6.83 5.35 -31.50
N GLU A 355 -6.68 5.48 -32.81
CA GLU A 355 -7.53 6.29 -33.69
C GLU A 355 -8.99 5.82 -33.66
N ASP A 356 -9.21 4.50 -33.64
CA ASP A 356 -10.56 3.91 -33.57
C ASP A 356 -11.19 4.15 -32.19
N ILE A 357 -10.40 4.05 -31.11
CA ILE A 357 -10.87 4.32 -29.74
C ILE A 357 -11.22 5.81 -29.60
N ASN A 358 -10.35 6.70 -30.10
CA ASN A 358 -10.57 8.14 -30.09
C ASN A 358 -11.83 8.53 -30.85
N ALA A 359 -12.04 7.97 -32.05
CA ALA A 359 -13.23 8.24 -32.86
C ALA A 359 -14.51 7.82 -32.13
N GLU A 360 -14.52 6.65 -31.48
CA GLU A 360 -15.64 6.17 -30.66
C GLU A 360 -15.90 7.09 -29.46
N CYS A 361 -14.85 7.50 -28.74
CA CYS A 361 -14.96 8.46 -27.64
C CYS A 361 -15.57 9.80 -28.07
N LEU A 362 -15.14 10.33 -29.23
CA LEU A 362 -15.69 11.55 -29.82
C LEU A 362 -17.19 11.41 -30.12
N GLU A 363 -17.58 10.31 -30.77
CA GLU A 363 -18.97 10.04 -31.13
C GLU A 363 -19.86 9.92 -29.89
N ILE A 364 -19.45 9.11 -28.91
CA ILE A 364 -20.21 8.87 -27.68
C ILE A 364 -20.38 10.19 -26.91
N ALA A 365 -19.30 10.95 -26.68
CA ALA A 365 -19.36 12.18 -25.91
C ALA A 365 -20.32 13.21 -26.55
N ARG A 366 -20.21 13.42 -27.87
CA ARG A 366 -21.10 14.31 -28.63
C ARG A 366 -22.56 13.87 -28.54
N ARG A 367 -22.82 12.56 -28.66
CA ARG A 367 -24.17 11.99 -28.56
C ARG A 367 -24.79 12.23 -27.18
N GLU A 368 -24.05 11.96 -26.10
CA GLU A 368 -24.57 12.10 -24.74
C GLU A 368 -24.82 13.57 -24.37
N VAL A 369 -23.93 14.50 -24.76
CA VAL A 369 -24.20 15.94 -24.57
C VAL A 369 -25.41 16.40 -25.37
N LYS A 370 -25.57 15.95 -26.63
CA LYS A 370 -26.77 16.23 -27.43
C LYS A 370 -28.05 15.66 -26.81
N ALA A 371 -27.94 14.57 -26.04
CA ALA A 371 -29.03 14.00 -25.27
C ALA A 371 -29.31 14.75 -23.95
N GLY A 372 -28.70 15.91 -23.72
CA GLY A 372 -28.90 16.74 -22.53
C GLY A 372 -28.17 16.25 -21.29
N ARG A 373 -27.13 15.41 -21.46
CA ARG A 373 -26.37 14.82 -20.36
C ARG A 373 -25.05 15.56 -20.16
N HIS A 374 -24.49 15.46 -18.95
CA HIS A 374 -23.11 15.87 -18.67
C HIS A 374 -22.18 14.68 -18.92
N VAL A 375 -21.08 14.88 -19.63
CA VAL A 375 -20.12 13.80 -19.90
C VAL A 375 -18.96 13.88 -18.91
N LEU A 376 -18.71 12.78 -18.21
CA LEU A 376 -17.47 12.54 -17.48
C LEU A 376 -16.62 11.54 -18.26
N MET A 377 -15.54 12.02 -18.87
CA MET A 377 -14.61 11.18 -19.62
C MET A 377 -13.44 10.73 -18.71
N HIS A 378 -13.20 9.42 -18.64
CA HIS A 378 -12.04 8.86 -17.97
C HIS A 378 -10.93 8.67 -18.99
N ARG A 379 -9.89 9.50 -18.94
CA ARG A 379 -8.67 9.26 -19.70
C ARG A 379 -7.81 8.27 -18.94
N LEU A 380 -7.72 7.05 -19.43
CA LEU A 380 -6.88 6.01 -18.85
C LEU A 380 -5.43 6.23 -19.27
N ASP A 381 -4.57 6.55 -18.31
CA ASP A 381 -3.14 6.71 -18.58
C ASP A 381 -2.46 5.39 -18.87
N GLN A 382 -2.65 4.41 -17.99
CA GLN A 382 -2.16 3.06 -18.20
C GLN A 382 -3.13 2.06 -17.59
N SER A 383 -3.69 1.20 -18.45
CA SER A 383 -4.36 -0.03 -18.03
C SER A 383 -3.41 -0.97 -17.28
N LYS A 384 -3.94 -2.05 -16.70
CA LYS A 384 -3.10 -3.08 -16.06
C LYS A 384 -2.11 -3.76 -17.03
N THR A 385 -2.31 -3.61 -18.34
CA THR A 385 -1.42 -4.11 -19.40
C THR A 385 -0.59 -3.00 -20.07
N GLY A 386 -0.71 -1.75 -19.61
CA GLY A 386 0.10 -0.61 -20.05
C GLY A 386 -0.48 0.20 -21.22
N LEU A 387 -1.63 -0.19 -21.77
CA LEU A 387 -2.32 0.57 -22.83
C LEU A 387 -2.95 1.86 -22.29
N ALA A 388 -2.96 2.93 -23.10
CA ALA A 388 -3.47 4.26 -22.77
C ALA A 388 -4.55 4.68 -23.78
N ALA A 389 -5.65 5.29 -23.32
CA ALA A 389 -6.69 5.84 -24.19
C ALA A 389 -7.72 6.71 -23.42
N PRO A 390 -8.45 7.62 -24.10
CA PRO A 390 -8.06 8.21 -25.39
C PRO A 390 -6.78 9.05 -25.22
N ASP A 391 -6.26 9.58 -26.32
CA ASP A 391 -5.15 10.53 -26.25
C ASP A 391 -5.60 11.92 -25.75
N MET A 392 -4.61 12.73 -25.36
CA MET A 392 -4.86 14.08 -24.83
C MET A 392 -5.34 15.07 -25.90
N GLU A 393 -5.05 14.82 -27.19
CA GLU A 393 -5.55 15.65 -28.29
C GLU A 393 -7.07 15.50 -28.42
N THR A 394 -7.57 14.27 -28.34
CA THR A 394 -9.00 13.96 -28.31
C THR A 394 -9.70 14.60 -27.12
N ILE A 395 -9.08 14.57 -25.94
CA ILE A 395 -9.60 15.26 -24.76
C ILE A 395 -9.67 16.78 -24.99
N ALA A 396 -8.64 17.38 -25.61
CA ALA A 396 -8.64 18.81 -25.92
C ALA A 396 -9.72 19.20 -26.93
N ILE A 397 -9.96 18.38 -27.96
CA ILE A 397 -11.05 18.56 -28.92
C ILE A 397 -12.40 18.56 -28.20
N LEU A 398 -12.67 17.54 -27.38
CA LEU A 398 -13.93 17.44 -26.64
C LEU A 398 -14.14 18.60 -25.67
N ARG A 399 -13.09 19.02 -24.98
CA ARG A 399 -13.16 20.16 -24.05
C ARG A 399 -13.52 21.45 -24.77
N ASN A 400 -12.90 21.70 -25.94
CA ASN A 400 -13.18 22.88 -26.74
C ASN A 400 -14.59 22.87 -27.36
N GLU A 401 -15.06 21.70 -27.81
CA GLU A 401 -16.37 21.56 -28.46
C GLU A 401 -17.54 21.55 -27.47
N LEU A 402 -17.39 20.89 -26.31
CA LEU A 402 -18.50 20.60 -25.39
C LEU A 402 -18.54 21.55 -24.18
N GLY A 403 -17.47 22.30 -23.92
CA GLY A 403 -17.41 23.34 -22.89
C GLY A 403 -17.81 22.84 -21.51
N GLU A 404 -18.73 23.55 -20.85
CA GLU A 404 -19.17 23.28 -19.48
C GLU A 404 -19.94 21.95 -19.30
N HIS A 405 -20.28 21.24 -20.38
CA HIS A 405 -21.00 19.96 -20.34
C HIS A 405 -20.07 18.74 -20.34
N PHE A 406 -18.76 18.98 -20.23
CA PHE A 406 -17.73 17.96 -20.30
C PHE A 406 -16.72 18.15 -19.17
N SER A 407 -16.57 17.12 -18.35
CA SER A 407 -15.51 16.99 -17.34
C SER A 407 -14.59 15.84 -17.73
N VAL A 408 -13.31 15.95 -17.37
CA VAL A 408 -12.35 14.86 -17.56
C VAL A 408 -11.63 14.55 -16.26
N VAL A 409 -11.45 13.26 -16.02
CA VAL A 409 -10.52 12.72 -15.04
C VAL A 409 -9.46 11.92 -15.77
N VAL A 410 -8.20 12.09 -15.38
CA VAL A 410 -7.12 11.20 -15.81
C VAL A 410 -6.94 10.12 -14.76
N ASP A 411 -7.22 8.87 -15.12
CA ASP A 411 -6.84 7.70 -14.31
C ASP A 411 -5.34 7.45 -14.50
N ALA A 412 -4.56 8.06 -13.61
CA ALA A 412 -3.13 7.83 -13.45
C ALA A 412 -2.84 6.93 -12.23
N CYS A 413 -3.75 6.02 -11.89
CA CYS A 413 -3.58 5.15 -10.72
C CYS A 413 -2.38 4.19 -10.85
N GLN A 414 -1.83 3.95 -12.04
CA GLN A 414 -0.54 3.24 -12.18
C GLN A 414 0.65 4.08 -11.71
N ALA A 415 0.54 5.42 -11.78
CA ALA A 415 1.51 6.41 -11.35
C ALA A 415 2.92 6.22 -11.94
N ARG A 416 2.99 5.75 -13.19
CA ARG A 416 4.22 5.51 -13.95
C ARG A 416 4.58 6.74 -14.79
N LEU A 417 4.52 7.92 -14.16
CA LEU A 417 4.56 9.23 -14.82
C LEU A 417 5.49 10.22 -14.12
N SER A 418 6.10 11.10 -14.89
CA SER A 418 6.84 12.24 -14.36
C SER A 418 5.90 13.15 -13.56
N PRO A 419 6.37 13.74 -12.45
CA PRO A 419 5.50 14.64 -11.69
C PRO A 419 5.05 15.85 -12.51
N SER A 420 5.93 16.39 -13.36
CA SER A 420 5.61 17.51 -14.26
C SER A 420 4.45 17.23 -15.22
N ARG A 421 4.34 16.00 -15.75
CA ARG A 421 3.23 15.62 -16.63
C ARG A 421 1.90 15.62 -15.90
N VAL A 422 1.91 15.13 -14.67
CA VAL A 422 0.73 15.15 -13.80
C VAL A 422 0.33 16.59 -13.47
N SER A 423 1.28 17.46 -13.13
CA SER A 423 1.04 18.89 -12.90
C SER A 423 0.41 19.56 -14.12
N GLU A 424 0.94 19.32 -15.33
CA GLU A 424 0.42 19.87 -16.58
C GLU A 424 -1.05 19.49 -16.83
N TRP A 425 -1.44 18.26 -16.49
CA TRP A 425 -2.84 17.84 -16.63
C TRP A 425 -3.75 18.55 -15.63
N VAL A 426 -3.32 18.69 -14.37
CA VAL A 426 -4.05 19.44 -13.34
C VAL A 426 -4.19 20.91 -13.75
N GLU A 427 -3.11 21.53 -14.24
CA GLU A 427 -3.10 22.91 -14.74
C GLU A 427 -4.02 23.09 -15.96
N SER A 428 -4.17 22.06 -16.80
CA SER A 428 -5.11 22.07 -17.92
C SER A 428 -6.60 22.04 -17.49
N GLY A 429 -6.87 21.86 -16.19
CA GLY A 429 -8.22 21.76 -15.64
C GLY A 429 -8.75 20.34 -15.49
N ALA A 430 -7.92 19.31 -15.65
CA ALA A 430 -8.32 17.93 -15.41
C ALA A 430 -8.19 17.57 -13.92
N MET A 431 -9.09 16.71 -13.43
CA MET A 431 -8.80 15.95 -12.20
C MET A 431 -7.81 14.84 -12.53
N VAL A 432 -6.91 14.50 -11.61
CA VAL A 432 -5.98 13.38 -11.81
C VAL A 432 -6.03 12.45 -10.61
N MET A 433 -6.33 11.18 -10.85
CA MET A 433 -6.28 10.14 -9.82
C MET A 433 -4.90 9.50 -9.78
N VAL A 434 -4.33 9.35 -8.59
CA VAL A 434 -3.03 8.70 -8.37
C VAL A 434 -3.12 7.68 -7.24
N THR A 435 -2.21 6.72 -7.22
CA THR A 435 -2.06 5.82 -6.07
C THR A 435 -0.60 5.62 -5.67
N GLY A 436 -0.35 5.50 -4.37
CA GLY A 436 0.97 5.11 -3.84
C GLY A 436 1.27 3.61 -3.96
N SER A 437 0.24 2.78 -4.16
CA SER A 437 0.32 1.33 -3.98
C SER A 437 0.84 0.51 -5.18
N LYS A 438 1.07 1.16 -6.32
CA LYS A 438 1.48 0.51 -7.57
C LYS A 438 2.94 0.80 -7.89
N PHE A 439 3.23 1.74 -8.77
CA PHE A 439 4.60 2.03 -9.18
C PHE A 439 5.51 2.41 -8.01
N PHE A 440 5.01 3.22 -7.08
CA PHE A 440 5.75 3.63 -5.87
C PHE A 440 5.82 2.55 -4.79
N THR A 441 5.16 1.41 -4.98
CA THR A 441 5.26 0.22 -4.10
C THR A 441 4.88 0.45 -2.62
N GLY A 442 4.08 1.47 -2.34
CA GLY A 442 3.45 1.66 -1.04
C GLY A 442 2.41 0.58 -0.74
N PRO A 443 1.85 0.55 0.48
CA PRO A 443 0.79 -0.37 0.84
C PRO A 443 -0.47 -0.21 -0.04
N PRO A 444 -1.25 -1.29 -0.29
CA PRO A 444 -2.54 -1.19 -0.99
C PRO A 444 -3.50 -0.27 -0.25
N PHE A 445 -4.53 0.24 -0.93
CA PHE A 445 -5.45 1.25 -0.39
C PHE A 445 -4.78 2.60 -0.07
N CYS A 446 -4.06 3.15 -1.04
CA CYS A 446 -3.34 4.42 -0.92
C CYS A 446 -3.69 5.28 -2.15
N GLY A 447 -4.89 5.87 -2.17
CA GLY A 447 -5.41 6.67 -3.29
C GLY A 447 -5.44 8.17 -3.00
N ALA A 448 -5.36 8.99 -4.05
CA ALA A 448 -5.57 10.42 -3.99
C ALA A 448 -6.10 10.98 -5.31
N ILE A 449 -6.74 12.14 -5.23
CA ILE A 449 -7.17 12.94 -6.37
C ILE A 449 -6.48 14.30 -6.29
N LEU A 450 -5.89 14.71 -7.39
CA LEU A 450 -5.32 16.04 -7.59
C LEU A 450 -6.37 16.91 -8.29
N LEU A 451 -6.75 17.99 -7.64
CA LEU A 451 -7.86 18.85 -8.03
C LEU A 451 -7.34 20.08 -8.79
N PRO A 452 -7.95 20.43 -9.93
CA PRO A 452 -7.63 21.67 -10.62
C PRO A 452 -8.09 22.89 -9.81
N GLU A 453 -7.43 24.02 -10.02
CA GLU A 453 -7.69 25.28 -9.30
C GLU A 453 -9.15 25.73 -9.36
N THR A 454 -9.80 25.56 -10.51
CA THR A 454 -11.20 25.93 -10.73
C THR A 454 -12.14 25.16 -9.81
N LEU A 455 -11.95 23.84 -9.69
CA LEU A 455 -12.76 22.98 -8.83
C LEU A 455 -12.50 23.28 -7.35
N ARG A 456 -11.24 23.50 -6.96
CA ARG A 456 -10.87 23.88 -5.58
C ARG A 456 -11.61 25.12 -5.10
N ARG A 457 -11.71 26.16 -5.94
CA ARG A 457 -12.42 27.40 -5.60
C ARG A 457 -13.93 27.21 -5.47
N ARG A 458 -14.50 26.25 -6.20
CA ARG A 458 -15.94 25.92 -6.17
C ARG A 458 -16.31 24.94 -5.07
N LEU A 459 -15.37 24.13 -4.60
CA LEU A 459 -15.61 23.08 -3.61
C LEU A 459 -16.44 23.55 -2.40
N PRO A 460 -16.22 24.75 -1.81
CA PRO A 460 -17.02 25.25 -0.70
C PRO A 460 -18.50 25.52 -1.00
N SER A 461 -18.89 25.61 -2.27
CA SER A 461 -20.28 25.82 -2.68
C SER A 461 -20.97 24.55 -3.18
N LEU A 462 -20.26 23.43 -3.25
CA LEU A 462 -20.82 22.17 -3.76
C LEU A 462 -21.59 21.45 -2.64
N SER A 463 -22.78 20.94 -2.96
CA SER A 463 -23.48 19.97 -2.11
C SER A 463 -23.15 18.57 -2.60
N LEU A 464 -22.48 17.78 -1.75
CA LEU A 464 -22.01 16.46 -2.12
C LEU A 464 -23.03 15.38 -1.73
N PRO A 465 -23.02 14.20 -2.38
CA PRO A 465 -23.87 13.08 -1.98
C PRO A 465 -23.61 12.66 -0.52
N ILE A 466 -24.67 12.65 0.30
CA ILE A 466 -24.54 12.42 1.75
C ILE A 466 -23.99 11.03 2.11
N GLY A 467 -24.19 10.04 1.24
CA GLY A 467 -23.66 8.68 1.43
C GLY A 467 -22.13 8.58 1.30
N LEU A 468 -21.42 9.67 0.95
CA LEU A 468 -19.96 9.72 1.06
C LEU A 468 -19.46 9.54 2.50
N LYS A 469 -20.32 9.70 3.51
CA LYS A 469 -20.01 9.39 4.93
C LYS A 469 -19.55 7.96 5.16
N ASP A 470 -19.95 7.02 4.31
CA ASP A 470 -19.51 5.63 4.37
C ASP A 470 -18.07 5.45 3.84
N TYR A 471 -17.56 6.42 3.09
CA TYR A 471 -16.32 6.29 2.32
C TYR A 471 -15.20 7.23 2.73
N ALA A 472 -15.52 8.37 3.35
CA ALA A 472 -14.53 9.40 3.63
C ALA A 472 -14.77 10.17 4.93
N HIS A 473 -13.65 10.55 5.54
CA HIS A 473 -13.58 11.52 6.63
C HIS A 473 -13.29 12.93 6.11
N ARG A 474 -13.67 13.94 6.89
CA ARG A 474 -13.50 15.36 6.55
C ARG A 474 -12.06 15.73 6.20
N ASP A 475 -11.08 15.23 6.97
CA ASP A 475 -9.67 15.66 6.84
C ASP A 475 -8.96 15.11 5.61
N GLU A 476 -9.54 14.07 5.00
CA GLU A 476 -9.08 13.53 3.72
C GLU A 476 -9.38 14.50 2.57
N TRP A 477 -10.37 15.39 2.74
CA TRP A 477 -10.79 16.36 1.75
C TRP A 477 -10.19 17.75 2.01
N PRO A 478 -10.03 18.59 0.98
CA PRO A 478 -9.64 19.98 1.17
C PRO A 478 -10.65 20.75 2.04
N GLU A 479 -10.13 21.73 2.77
CA GLU A 479 -10.95 22.61 3.59
C GLU A 479 -12.09 23.26 2.78
N GLY A 480 -13.27 23.30 3.37
CA GLY A 480 -14.48 23.79 2.73
C GLY A 480 -15.34 22.72 2.05
N ALA A 481 -14.88 21.48 1.90
CA ALA A 481 -15.73 20.38 1.45
C ALA A 481 -16.98 20.22 2.33
N ASP A 482 -18.09 19.75 1.73
CA ASP A 482 -19.40 19.62 2.39
C ASP A 482 -19.33 18.71 3.62
N GLU A 483 -19.35 19.33 4.80
CA GLU A 483 -19.28 18.66 6.10
C GLU A 483 -20.51 17.79 6.39
N ASN A 484 -21.64 17.99 5.69
CA ASN A 484 -22.80 17.12 5.84
C ASN A 484 -22.65 15.80 5.09
N ALA A 485 -21.75 15.72 4.11
CA ALA A 485 -21.51 14.55 3.28
C ALA A 485 -20.30 13.72 3.71
N LEU A 486 -19.50 14.20 4.67
CA LEU A 486 -18.28 13.53 5.12
C LEU A 486 -18.39 13.12 6.59
N ASN A 487 -17.71 12.04 6.96
CA ASN A 487 -17.68 11.58 8.35
C ASN A 487 -16.71 12.44 9.18
N THR A 488 -17.00 12.62 10.46
CA THR A 488 -16.05 13.21 11.41
C THR A 488 -14.92 12.23 11.71
N GLY A 489 -13.73 12.74 12.04
CA GLY A 489 -12.58 11.92 12.45
C GLY A 489 -11.50 11.84 11.38
N HIS A 490 -10.61 10.85 11.52
CA HIS A 490 -9.34 10.79 10.80
C HIS A 490 -9.05 9.37 10.32
N ASN A 491 -8.63 9.23 9.06
CA ASN A 491 -8.17 7.96 8.53
C ASN A 491 -6.65 7.80 8.71
N ILE A 492 -6.23 7.46 9.93
CA ILE A 492 -4.81 7.27 10.27
C ILE A 492 -4.17 6.14 9.45
N GLY A 493 -4.92 5.09 9.15
CA GLY A 493 -4.46 4.01 8.28
C GLY A 493 -4.08 4.53 6.90
N LEU A 494 -4.96 5.29 6.24
CA LEU A 494 -4.67 5.89 4.93
C LEU A 494 -3.50 6.87 4.98
N ALA A 495 -3.42 7.71 6.01
CA ALA A 495 -2.30 8.63 6.18
C ALA A 495 -0.96 7.88 6.28
N LEU A 496 -0.87 6.82 7.10
CA LEU A 496 0.34 6.00 7.21
C LEU A 496 0.72 5.32 5.90
N ARG A 497 -0.25 4.79 5.16
CA ARG A 497 0.01 4.18 3.85
C ARG A 497 0.57 5.20 2.86
N TRP A 498 0.10 6.45 2.92
CA TRP A 498 0.68 7.55 2.15
C TRP A 498 2.07 7.94 2.63
N HIS A 499 2.34 8.03 3.93
CA HIS A 499 3.69 8.29 4.45
C HIS A 499 4.70 7.21 4.03
N ALA A 500 4.26 5.96 3.93
CA ALA A 500 5.07 4.90 3.35
C ALA A 500 5.36 5.11 1.85
N ALA A 501 4.33 5.44 1.06
CA ALA A 501 4.51 5.73 -0.37
C ALA A 501 5.37 6.97 -0.61
N LEU A 502 5.22 8.01 0.21
CA LEU A 502 6.00 9.24 0.13
C LEU A 502 7.49 9.01 0.38
N ALA A 503 7.85 8.10 1.29
CA ALA A 503 9.25 7.72 1.49
C ALA A 503 9.88 7.10 0.22
N GLU A 504 9.10 6.33 -0.55
CA GLU A 504 9.55 5.80 -1.85
C GLU A 504 9.60 6.86 -2.94
N MET A 505 8.62 7.77 -2.97
CA MET A 505 8.61 8.91 -3.88
C MET A 505 9.81 9.84 -3.64
N ASP A 506 10.14 10.14 -2.38
CA ASP A 506 11.31 10.93 -2.00
C ASP A 506 12.61 10.28 -2.51
N ALA A 507 12.75 8.95 -2.35
CA ALA A 507 13.93 8.22 -2.82
C ALA A 507 14.03 8.10 -4.35
N LEU A 508 12.90 8.08 -5.06
CA LEU A 508 12.89 8.07 -6.51
C LEU A 508 13.18 9.45 -7.09
N PHE A 509 12.44 10.48 -6.65
CA PHE A 509 12.44 11.80 -7.28
C PHE A 509 13.61 12.70 -6.84
N VAL A 510 14.45 12.25 -5.90
CA VAL A 510 15.77 12.86 -5.69
C VAL A 510 16.74 12.54 -6.84
N LEU A 511 16.46 11.51 -7.64
CA LEU A 511 17.29 11.13 -8.79
C LEU A 511 16.95 11.97 -10.02
N PRO A 512 17.95 12.30 -10.87
CA PRO A 512 17.68 12.94 -12.16
C PRO A 512 16.84 12.05 -13.10
N ASP A 513 15.97 12.65 -13.90
CA ASP A 513 15.15 11.96 -14.91
C ASP A 513 15.96 11.04 -15.82
N GLU A 514 17.14 11.47 -16.28
CA GLU A 514 18.09 10.66 -17.07
C GLU A 514 18.44 9.34 -16.36
N THR A 515 18.72 9.41 -15.06
CA THR A 515 19.09 8.25 -14.26
C THR A 515 17.90 7.30 -14.09
N ILE A 516 16.71 7.84 -13.84
CA ILE A 516 15.48 7.04 -13.74
C ILE A 516 15.23 6.33 -15.06
N ARG A 517 15.30 7.07 -16.18
CA ARG A 517 15.10 6.56 -17.53
C ARG A 517 16.09 5.46 -17.86
N HIS A 518 17.39 5.71 -17.64
CA HIS A 518 18.46 4.75 -17.93
C HIS A 518 18.26 3.42 -17.19
N ARG A 519 17.97 3.48 -15.88
CA ARG A 519 17.79 2.29 -15.04
C ARG A 519 16.58 1.46 -15.46
N LEU A 520 15.47 2.12 -15.76
CA LEU A 520 14.26 1.46 -16.27
C LEU A 520 14.52 0.84 -17.64
N ASP A 521 15.11 1.58 -18.57
CA ASP A 521 15.40 1.11 -19.93
C ASP A 521 16.34 -0.10 -19.93
N TYR A 522 17.41 -0.04 -19.13
CA TYR A 522 18.34 -1.15 -18.95
C TYR A 522 17.61 -2.41 -18.48
N PHE A 523 16.83 -2.31 -17.41
CA PHE A 523 16.12 -3.46 -16.86
C PHE A 523 15.06 -3.99 -17.83
N MET A 524 14.25 -3.11 -18.43
CA MET A 524 13.16 -3.51 -19.32
C MET A 524 13.70 -4.19 -20.58
N THR A 525 14.82 -3.71 -21.13
CA THR A 525 15.51 -4.38 -22.25
C THR A 525 15.88 -5.83 -21.90
N GLN A 526 16.44 -6.06 -20.70
CA GLN A 526 16.79 -7.40 -20.25
C GLN A 526 15.55 -8.26 -19.97
N ALA A 527 14.52 -7.69 -19.34
CA ALA A 527 13.29 -8.40 -19.01
C ALA A 527 12.53 -8.85 -20.26
N ILE A 528 12.48 -8.01 -21.31
CA ILE A 528 11.88 -8.34 -22.61
C ILE A 528 12.63 -9.52 -23.24
N ASP A 529 13.95 -9.44 -23.37
CA ASP A 529 14.77 -10.52 -23.93
C ASP A 529 14.61 -11.84 -23.14
N MET A 530 14.48 -11.78 -21.82
CA MET A 530 14.23 -12.96 -20.99
C MET A 530 12.86 -13.59 -21.28
N VAL A 531 11.79 -12.79 -21.37
CA VAL A 531 10.43 -13.29 -21.62
C VAL A 531 10.30 -13.84 -23.04
N GLU A 532 10.90 -13.19 -24.04
CA GLU A 532 10.89 -13.65 -25.44
C GLU A 532 11.60 -15.00 -25.62
N ARG A 533 12.63 -15.28 -24.80
CA ARG A 533 13.36 -16.56 -24.83
C ARG A 533 12.67 -17.69 -24.07
N CYS A 534 11.63 -17.40 -23.29
CA CYS A 534 10.88 -18.42 -22.55
C CYS A 534 9.81 -19.06 -23.44
N PRO A 535 9.94 -20.35 -23.83
CA PRO A 535 9.01 -20.98 -24.77
C PRO A 535 7.60 -21.21 -24.20
N SER A 536 7.46 -21.18 -22.87
CA SER A 536 6.17 -21.28 -22.18
C SER A 536 5.40 -19.96 -22.15
N LEU A 537 6.02 -18.85 -22.55
CA LEU A 537 5.45 -17.51 -22.44
C LEU A 537 5.08 -16.95 -23.81
N THR A 538 4.08 -16.08 -23.84
CA THR A 538 3.71 -15.31 -25.03
C THR A 538 3.49 -13.87 -24.63
N MET A 539 4.37 -12.99 -25.09
CA MET A 539 4.31 -11.57 -24.78
C MET A 539 3.06 -10.93 -25.39
N LEU A 540 2.37 -10.11 -24.59
CA LEU A 540 1.27 -9.27 -25.06
C LEU A 540 1.80 -7.89 -25.49
N PRO A 541 1.07 -7.16 -26.36
CA PRO A 541 1.45 -5.81 -26.73
C PRO A 541 1.63 -4.91 -25.51
N MET A 542 2.80 -4.27 -25.43
CA MET A 542 3.10 -3.26 -24.42
C MET A 542 2.51 -1.90 -24.82
N GLY A 543 2.24 -1.07 -23.81
CA GLY A 543 1.95 0.34 -24.01
C GLY A 543 3.05 1.07 -24.76
N LYS A 544 2.68 2.12 -25.49
CA LYS A 544 3.61 3.05 -26.15
C LYS A 544 3.41 4.45 -25.56
N PRO A 545 4.01 4.77 -24.40
CA PRO A 545 3.94 6.10 -23.84
C PRO A 545 4.52 7.15 -24.81
N VAL A 546 4.10 8.40 -24.64
CA VAL A 546 4.66 9.52 -25.43
C VAL A 546 6.10 9.76 -24.99
N ASP A 547 7.02 9.84 -25.94
CA ASP A 547 8.42 10.16 -25.70
C ASP A 547 8.72 11.63 -26.00
N ASP A 548 8.70 12.45 -24.95
CA ASP A 548 9.10 13.86 -24.95
C ASP A 548 10.43 14.07 -24.19
N GLY A 549 11.21 13.01 -23.98
CA GLY A 549 12.47 13.02 -23.26
C GLY A 549 12.37 12.75 -21.75
N ARG A 550 11.17 12.69 -21.17
CA ARG A 550 10.97 12.35 -19.76
C ARG A 550 11.16 10.86 -19.49
N TRP A 551 11.37 10.49 -18.22
CA TRP A 551 11.66 9.11 -17.84
C TRP A 551 10.48 8.15 -18.04
N ASP A 552 9.26 8.68 -17.99
CA ASP A 552 8.01 7.96 -18.09
C ASP A 552 7.62 7.58 -19.54
N ALA A 553 8.51 7.87 -20.50
CA ALA A 553 8.46 7.30 -21.83
C ALA A 553 8.79 5.79 -21.85
N VAL A 554 9.49 5.28 -20.83
CA VAL A 554 9.88 3.87 -20.75
C VAL A 554 8.68 3.02 -20.32
N PRO A 555 8.19 2.08 -21.14
CA PRO A 555 7.10 1.21 -20.73
C PRO A 555 7.59 0.18 -19.71
N THR A 556 7.00 0.20 -18.52
CA THR A 556 7.47 -0.57 -17.35
C THR A 556 6.55 -1.70 -16.92
N ILE A 557 5.52 -2.01 -17.72
CA ILE A 557 4.63 -3.16 -17.53
C ILE A 557 4.88 -4.09 -18.72
N LEU A 558 5.43 -5.28 -18.46
CA LEU A 558 5.63 -6.33 -19.44
C LEU A 558 4.58 -7.44 -19.24
N PRO A 559 3.45 -7.38 -19.96
CA PRO A 559 2.40 -8.39 -19.89
C PRO A 559 2.71 -9.61 -20.76
N PHE A 560 2.36 -10.79 -20.26
CA PHE A 560 2.50 -12.05 -20.99
C PHE A 560 1.44 -13.07 -20.58
N LEU A 561 1.12 -13.96 -21.51
CA LEU A 561 0.35 -15.17 -21.27
C LEU A 561 1.31 -16.33 -20.99
N VAL A 562 0.84 -17.31 -20.24
CA VAL A 562 1.57 -18.55 -19.93
C VAL A 562 0.85 -19.70 -20.60
N LYS A 563 1.58 -20.59 -21.29
CA LYS A 563 1.01 -21.80 -21.90
C LYS A 563 0.49 -22.76 -20.83
N ASP A 564 -0.62 -23.40 -21.14
CA ASP A 564 -1.19 -24.44 -20.31
C ASP A 564 -0.26 -25.68 -20.35
N PRO A 565 0.28 -26.15 -19.21
CA PRO A 565 1.21 -27.27 -19.18
C PRO A 565 0.54 -28.61 -19.55
N LEU A 566 -0.80 -28.69 -19.48
CA LEU A 566 -1.59 -29.84 -19.90
C LEU A 566 -2.04 -29.74 -21.35
N MET A 567 -2.16 -28.51 -21.89
CA MET A 567 -2.56 -28.23 -23.28
C MET A 567 -1.69 -27.11 -23.89
N PRO A 568 -0.45 -27.39 -24.33
CA PRO A 568 0.52 -26.34 -24.71
C PRO A 568 0.11 -25.41 -25.86
N GLU A 569 -0.89 -25.78 -26.65
CA GLU A 569 -1.42 -24.97 -27.77
C GLU A 569 -2.29 -23.79 -27.32
N ARG A 570 -2.66 -23.73 -26.04
CA ARG A 570 -3.50 -22.66 -25.48
C ARG A 570 -2.83 -22.02 -24.25
N PRO A 571 -3.15 -20.75 -23.95
CA PRO A 571 -2.73 -20.13 -22.70
C PRO A 571 -3.56 -20.65 -21.52
N LEU A 572 -3.05 -20.45 -20.31
CA LEU A 572 -3.80 -20.66 -19.07
C LEU A 572 -5.04 -19.76 -19.03
N GLU A 573 -6.17 -20.39 -18.72
CA GLU A 573 -7.39 -19.70 -18.36
C GLU A 573 -7.18 -18.88 -17.07
N LEU A 574 -8.01 -17.85 -16.87
CA LEU A 574 -7.86 -16.89 -15.78
C LEU A 574 -7.70 -17.55 -14.39
N ASP A 575 -8.48 -18.60 -14.10
CA ASP A 575 -8.45 -19.26 -12.79
C ASP A 575 -7.19 -20.10 -12.56
N ASP A 576 -6.64 -20.71 -13.61
CA ASP A 576 -5.37 -21.42 -13.52
C ASP A 576 -4.19 -20.45 -13.44
N ALA A 577 -4.24 -19.32 -14.15
CA ALA A 577 -3.26 -18.25 -13.97
C ALA A 577 -3.29 -17.70 -12.53
N ARG A 578 -4.45 -17.64 -11.87
CA ARG A 578 -4.57 -17.27 -10.44
C ARG A 578 -3.92 -18.31 -9.53
N LYS A 579 -4.05 -19.61 -9.81
CA LYS A 579 -3.33 -20.66 -9.08
C LYS A 579 -1.82 -20.49 -9.23
N LEU A 580 -1.33 -20.35 -10.46
CA LEU A 580 0.09 -20.09 -10.75
C LEU A 580 0.61 -18.87 -9.98
N HIS A 581 -0.13 -17.75 -10.01
CA HIS A 581 0.23 -16.53 -9.29
C HIS A 581 0.36 -16.76 -7.78
N ARG A 582 -0.58 -17.49 -7.17
CA ARG A 582 -0.50 -17.84 -5.74
C ARG A 582 0.72 -18.71 -5.45
N TRP A 583 0.98 -19.74 -6.27
CA TRP A 583 2.10 -20.66 -6.04
C TRP A 583 3.47 -20.00 -6.25
N LEU A 584 3.57 -18.97 -7.10
CA LEU A 584 4.77 -18.14 -7.20
C LEU A 584 5.14 -17.49 -5.86
N ASN A 585 4.16 -17.03 -5.08
CA ASN A 585 4.36 -16.40 -3.77
C ASN A 585 4.27 -17.39 -2.59
N ALA A 586 4.25 -18.71 -2.86
CA ALA A 586 4.25 -19.76 -1.84
C ALA A 586 5.59 -20.50 -1.78
N ASP A 587 5.97 -21.01 -0.62
CA ASP A 587 7.10 -21.92 -0.49
C ASP A 587 6.68 -23.32 -0.95
N LEU A 588 7.35 -23.82 -1.99
CA LEU A 588 7.06 -25.10 -2.63
C LEU A 588 7.95 -26.25 -2.12
N SER A 589 8.91 -25.96 -1.22
CA SER A 589 9.91 -26.93 -0.75
C SER A 589 9.36 -28.20 -0.10
N PRO A 590 8.14 -28.24 0.49
CA PRO A 590 7.56 -29.49 0.96
C PRO A 590 7.25 -30.49 -0.18
N TRP A 591 6.99 -29.98 -1.39
CA TRP A 591 6.54 -30.79 -2.54
C TRP A 591 7.58 -30.87 -3.67
N VAL A 592 8.43 -29.86 -3.81
CA VAL A 592 9.40 -29.73 -4.91
C VAL A 592 10.82 -29.67 -4.34
N ARG A 593 11.74 -30.49 -4.86
CA ARG A 593 13.11 -30.66 -4.34
C ARG A 593 14.21 -30.11 -5.25
N GLU A 594 13.86 -29.56 -6.40
CA GLU A 594 14.80 -29.00 -7.38
C GLU A 594 14.61 -27.48 -7.53
N GLY A 595 15.63 -26.80 -8.05
CA GLY A 595 15.59 -25.34 -8.25
C GLY A 595 15.55 -24.57 -6.92
N GLU A 596 14.83 -23.46 -6.92
CA GLU A 596 14.61 -22.61 -5.74
C GLU A 596 13.14 -22.65 -5.28
N PRO A 597 12.66 -23.79 -4.75
CA PRO A 597 11.23 -23.98 -4.47
C PRO A 597 10.73 -23.07 -3.34
N ALA A 598 11.61 -22.68 -2.42
CA ALA A 598 11.30 -21.78 -1.30
C ALA A 598 11.31 -20.28 -1.66
N LEU A 599 11.81 -19.90 -2.85
CA LEU A 599 11.87 -18.50 -3.27
C LEU A 599 10.47 -17.92 -3.40
N LEU A 600 10.13 -16.84 -2.69
CA LEU A 600 8.83 -16.21 -2.86
C LEU A 600 8.89 -15.17 -3.98
N CYS A 601 8.00 -15.26 -4.96
CA CYS A 601 7.96 -14.41 -6.14
C CYS A 601 6.60 -13.72 -6.25
N VAL A 602 6.60 -12.41 -6.54
CA VAL A 602 5.38 -11.62 -6.75
C VAL A 602 5.41 -11.00 -8.15
N LEU A 603 4.42 -11.36 -8.96
CA LEU A 603 4.11 -10.72 -10.24
C LEU A 603 2.78 -9.96 -10.14
N GLY A 604 2.45 -9.16 -11.16
CA GLY A 604 1.12 -8.58 -11.27
C GLY A 604 0.04 -9.67 -11.32
N GLN A 605 -1.04 -9.51 -10.54
CA GLN A 605 -2.16 -10.48 -10.46
C GLN A 605 -2.90 -10.67 -11.79
N PRO A 606 -3.18 -11.91 -12.24
CA PRO A 606 -3.78 -12.17 -13.54
C PRO A 606 -4.93 -11.23 -13.94
N VAL A 607 -4.83 -10.66 -15.14
CA VAL A 607 -5.87 -9.80 -15.73
C VAL A 607 -6.58 -10.59 -16.82
N PRO A 608 -7.92 -10.54 -16.90
CA PRO A 608 -8.65 -11.19 -18.00
C PRO A 608 -8.27 -10.56 -19.34
N VAL A 609 -7.86 -11.39 -20.29
CA VAL A 609 -7.63 -10.98 -21.68
C VAL A 609 -8.40 -11.93 -22.59
N PRO A 610 -9.26 -11.45 -23.50
CA PRO A 610 -9.93 -12.29 -24.49
C PRO A 610 -8.90 -13.09 -25.30
N HIS A 611 -9.22 -14.33 -25.67
CA HIS A 611 -8.33 -15.17 -26.46
C HIS A 611 -9.14 -16.10 -27.38
N PRO A 612 -8.81 -16.21 -28.68
CA PRO A 612 -9.67 -16.86 -29.67
C PRO A 612 -9.83 -18.38 -29.48
N ILE A 613 -8.92 -19.02 -28.74
CA ILE A 613 -8.91 -20.49 -28.52
C ILE A 613 -9.64 -20.88 -27.22
N LEU A 614 -9.92 -19.93 -26.32
CA LEU A 614 -10.53 -20.21 -25.02
C LEU A 614 -12.01 -19.79 -25.01
N ASP A 615 -12.84 -20.57 -24.31
CA ASP A 615 -14.25 -20.18 -24.06
C ASP A 615 -14.36 -19.01 -23.06
N GLY A 616 -13.37 -18.88 -22.17
CA GLY A 616 -13.24 -17.80 -21.21
C GLY A 616 -11.98 -16.96 -21.43
N PRO A 617 -11.73 -15.92 -20.60
CA PRO A 617 -10.53 -15.11 -20.74
C PRO A 617 -9.27 -15.87 -20.32
N ALA A 618 -8.17 -15.62 -21.04
CA ALA A 618 -6.83 -15.97 -20.58
C ALA A 618 -6.44 -15.07 -19.39
N GLY A 619 -5.56 -15.58 -18.51
CA GLY A 619 -5.03 -14.81 -17.39
C GLY A 619 -3.65 -14.22 -17.66
N ALA A 620 -3.57 -12.95 -18.02
CA ALA A 620 -2.29 -12.28 -18.28
C ALA A 620 -1.55 -11.89 -16.98
N LEU A 621 -0.34 -12.41 -16.81
CA LEU A 621 0.60 -11.99 -15.76
C LEU A 621 1.43 -10.80 -16.25
N ARG A 622 2.03 -10.06 -15.32
CA ARG A 622 2.92 -8.94 -15.66
C ARG A 622 4.18 -8.93 -14.81
N LEU A 623 5.33 -8.78 -15.46
CA LEU A 623 6.59 -8.42 -14.84
C LEU A 623 6.77 -6.91 -14.94
N CYS A 624 6.91 -6.22 -13.82
CA CYS A 624 6.89 -4.76 -13.78
C CYS A 624 8.15 -4.15 -13.18
N GLY A 625 8.73 -3.15 -13.84
CA GLY A 625 9.73 -2.26 -13.24
C GLY A 625 9.03 -1.25 -12.32
N GLY A 626 9.33 -1.24 -11.03
CA GLY A 626 8.77 -0.30 -10.04
C GLY A 626 9.79 0.72 -9.55
N ALA A 627 9.37 1.68 -8.73
CA ALA A 627 10.25 2.72 -8.16
C ALA A 627 11.45 2.14 -7.41
N ARG A 628 11.24 1.06 -6.63
CA ARG A 628 12.28 0.36 -5.86
C ARG A 628 13.41 -0.21 -6.72
N LEU A 629 13.13 -0.59 -7.96
CA LEU A 629 14.16 -1.04 -8.89
C LEU A 629 15.14 0.08 -9.20
N VAL A 630 14.62 1.31 -9.30
CA VAL A 630 15.38 2.51 -9.65
C VAL A 630 16.12 3.05 -8.42
N SER A 631 15.41 3.24 -7.31
CA SER A 631 15.95 3.84 -6.08
C SER A 631 16.74 2.85 -5.22
N GLY A 632 16.56 1.55 -5.41
CA GLY A 632 17.14 0.48 -4.60
C GLY A 632 16.44 0.29 -3.25
N GLU A 633 16.87 -0.72 -2.49
CA GLU A 633 16.40 -0.99 -1.12
C GLU A 633 17.48 -0.68 -0.07
N PRO A 634 17.10 -0.32 1.17
CA PRO A 634 18.04 -0.25 2.29
C PRO A 634 18.85 -1.53 2.50
N SER A 635 18.25 -2.71 2.35
CA SER A 635 18.95 -4.01 2.39
C SER A 635 20.00 -4.21 1.30
N HIS A 636 20.06 -3.35 0.28
CA HIS A 636 21.10 -3.37 -0.75
C HIS A 636 22.21 -2.36 -0.46
N ALA A 637 22.20 -1.71 0.70
CA ALA A 637 23.25 -0.78 1.11
C ALA A 637 24.63 -1.46 1.00
N GLY A 638 25.51 -0.88 0.17
CA GLY A 638 26.85 -1.40 -0.11
C GLY A 638 27.03 -1.96 -1.53
N LEU A 639 25.95 -2.16 -2.30
CA LEU A 639 26.04 -2.44 -3.72
C LEU A 639 26.15 -1.13 -4.53
N ASP A 640 27.05 -1.09 -5.50
CA ASP A 640 27.06 -0.02 -6.49
C ASP A 640 25.89 -0.16 -7.48
N GLU A 641 25.70 0.86 -8.31
CA GLU A 641 24.58 0.91 -9.26
C GLU A 641 24.59 -0.26 -10.27
N PRO A 642 25.71 -0.57 -10.97
CA PRO A 642 25.78 -1.73 -11.85
C PRO A 642 25.45 -3.05 -11.14
N GLN A 643 25.98 -3.28 -9.94
CA GLN A 643 25.71 -4.47 -9.15
C GLN A 643 24.23 -4.57 -8.78
N ARG A 644 23.59 -3.45 -8.41
CA ARG A 644 22.17 -3.42 -8.10
C ARG A 644 21.31 -3.77 -9.32
N LEU A 645 21.55 -3.15 -10.47
CA LEU A 645 20.80 -3.46 -11.69
C LEU A 645 20.99 -4.91 -12.15
N GLN A 646 22.20 -5.45 -12.03
CA GLN A 646 22.48 -6.86 -12.32
C GLN A 646 21.72 -7.79 -11.36
N ARG A 647 21.65 -7.44 -10.07
CA ARG A 647 20.85 -8.17 -9.08
C ARG A 647 19.37 -8.18 -9.46
N GLU A 648 18.79 -7.04 -9.82
CA GLU A 648 17.38 -6.96 -10.25
C GLU A 648 17.12 -7.83 -11.49
N CYS A 649 18.01 -7.81 -12.47
CA CYS A 649 17.93 -8.69 -13.65
C CYS A 649 18.07 -10.18 -13.27
N ALA A 650 18.93 -10.51 -12.30
CA ALA A 650 19.07 -11.87 -11.80
C ALA A 650 17.81 -12.33 -11.07
N ASP A 651 17.20 -11.46 -10.27
CA ASP A 651 15.94 -11.70 -9.57
C ASP A 651 14.79 -11.94 -10.56
N ALA A 652 14.70 -11.15 -11.64
CA ALA A 652 13.74 -11.39 -12.73
C ALA A 652 13.92 -12.78 -13.36
N ARG A 653 15.17 -13.19 -13.62
CA ARG A 653 15.49 -14.53 -14.13
C ARG A 653 15.07 -15.64 -13.17
N ARG A 654 15.27 -15.45 -11.86
CA ARG A 654 14.86 -16.42 -10.82
C ARG A 654 13.34 -16.57 -10.75
N VAL A 655 12.58 -15.49 -10.94
CA VAL A 655 11.12 -15.54 -11.01
C VAL A 655 10.64 -16.38 -12.21
N LEU A 656 11.22 -16.15 -13.40
CA LEU A 656 10.87 -16.95 -14.59
C LEU A 656 11.27 -18.42 -14.43
N ALA A 657 12.43 -18.70 -13.82
CA ALA A 657 12.83 -20.07 -13.50
C ALA A 657 11.88 -20.76 -12.52
N LYS A 658 11.37 -20.05 -11.51
CA LYS A 658 10.35 -20.58 -10.60
C LYS A 658 9.01 -20.80 -11.31
N LEU A 659 8.63 -19.92 -12.24
CA LEU A 659 7.44 -20.11 -13.07
C LEU A 659 7.52 -21.42 -13.85
N GLU A 660 8.63 -21.68 -14.56
CA GLU A 660 8.86 -22.94 -15.28
C GLU A 660 8.86 -24.15 -14.34
N LEU A 661 9.42 -24.01 -13.14
CA LEU A 661 9.38 -25.05 -12.11
C LEU A 661 7.94 -25.40 -11.71
N ILE A 662 7.08 -24.40 -11.55
CA ILE A 662 5.66 -24.61 -11.24
C ILE A 662 4.95 -25.34 -12.39
N LEU A 663 5.20 -24.94 -13.64
CA LEU A 663 4.61 -25.60 -14.81
C LEU A 663 5.04 -27.07 -14.92
N LYS A 664 6.32 -27.36 -14.64
CA LYS A 664 6.85 -28.73 -14.62
C LYS A 664 6.18 -29.61 -13.56
N HIS A 665 5.83 -29.03 -12.41
CA HIS A 665 5.20 -29.74 -11.28
C HIS A 665 3.70 -29.47 -11.14
N TRP A 666 3.04 -29.07 -12.23
CA TRP A 666 1.66 -28.57 -12.20
C TRP A 666 0.68 -29.49 -11.47
N ASN A 667 0.66 -30.78 -11.80
CA ASN A 667 -0.27 -31.74 -11.18
C ASN A 667 -0.02 -31.92 -9.68
N VAL A 668 1.25 -31.94 -9.26
CA VAL A 668 1.61 -32.04 -7.82
C VAL A 668 1.11 -30.82 -7.07
N LEU A 669 1.26 -29.63 -7.66
CA LEU A 669 0.83 -28.37 -7.06
C LEU A 669 -0.67 -28.17 -7.12
N LEU A 670 -1.35 -28.74 -8.11
CA LEU A 670 -2.81 -28.77 -8.18
C LEU A 670 -3.41 -29.55 -7.02
N ASP A 671 -2.81 -30.69 -6.68
CA ASP A 671 -3.22 -31.52 -5.54
C ASP A 671 -2.85 -30.87 -4.19
N ALA A 672 -1.64 -30.30 -4.08
CA ALA A 672 -1.15 -29.68 -2.86
C ALA A 672 -1.77 -28.32 -2.54
N ASN A 673 -2.08 -27.53 -3.58
CA ASN A 673 -2.51 -26.14 -3.57
C ASN A 673 -1.79 -25.27 -2.50
N PRO A 674 -0.46 -25.06 -2.62
CA PRO A 674 0.30 -24.29 -1.62
C PRO A 674 -0.22 -22.86 -1.43
N VAL A 675 -0.18 -22.38 -0.18
CA VAL A 675 -0.69 -21.06 0.21
C VAL A 675 0.48 -20.09 0.44
N PRO A 676 0.41 -18.85 -0.09
CA PRO A 676 1.38 -17.80 0.21
C PRO A 676 1.52 -17.52 1.71
N ARG A 677 2.72 -17.13 2.15
CA ARG A 677 3.01 -16.78 3.54
C ARG A 677 3.97 -15.61 3.65
N TYR A 678 3.99 -14.97 4.81
CA TYR A 678 4.89 -13.86 5.11
C TYR A 678 6.36 -14.22 4.84
N ALA A 679 6.83 -15.36 5.34
CA ALA A 679 8.19 -15.88 5.15
C ALA A 679 8.19 -17.34 4.64
N PRO A 680 9.29 -17.83 4.03
CA PRO A 680 9.46 -19.25 3.70
C PRO A 680 9.38 -20.16 4.93
N PHE A 681 9.20 -21.46 4.73
CA PHE A 681 9.30 -22.44 5.80
C PHE A 681 10.74 -22.48 6.34
N SER A 682 10.86 -22.53 7.67
CA SER A 682 12.12 -22.64 8.41
C SER A 682 12.78 -24.01 8.26
#